data_AF-A0A6I0F1W0-F1
#
_entry.id   AF-A0A6I0F1W0-F1
#
_cell.length_a   1.000
_cell.length_b   1.000
_cell.length_c   1.000
_cell.angle_alpha   90.00
_cell.angle_beta   90.00
_cell.angle_gamma   90.00
#
_symmetry.space_group_name_H-M   'P 1'
#
loop_
_entity.id
_entity.type
_entity.pdbx_description
1 polymer ?
#
loop_
_entity_poly.entity_id
_entity_poly.type
_entity_poly.pdbx_seq_one_letter_code
_entity_poly.pdbx_strand_id
1 'polypeptide(L)'
;MSLFKKPLFVRLFALLTMAVLLLTLTGCQNRPPSDAPAPQNTGTVTVGALLPLTGSWETHGQSAASALEAAQDVIRSHWADEQLNITVTTLDTASDPATALTQLEALHQQGIRIVIGPMSSAEAAHVRDFADQNDILLISPSATASQLSQNDNLLKLSPTDKHQSDALIRLMKKDAIRQLAVLHIDDIYGHSFYSELTQAVGDAGITLLPGLSLAPASPDYPGALTQLEKQLADQPITSTAVLLIESDQRAKALIQTIPSDSPVRQVKWYAGDAIIGSEGFLADAQVASFAATTSLEGFTLALDGDLFDASLPLTQRIIADRHQGPISPYALTTWDALWLIAHTHQLATGADTATFKAALLEESHRFGNAFSFLNPLDENGDTVPARYARFRASEKPSGGYQWQLTGAYVRSAHFDPFVTDIQKSYTTETGTAVIGALLPLTGQSSEMGLEARQVLDLAASVANKYLTVRAPGLTFSLEIRDTAGDPQQALQVLTELHERGINAFVGPYSSAELKAVESFATENGITLISPAATAPSLAAKNRIMRLAVNDTMQVNALISLLTEQGLTEVIVLHRDDIYGRELAQTFAASFEGRTNLLAYDPSAVNTAEIVASASQLISGDASKTAVLAASFEEISDILQAVPDENPLLDLRWFGTDGTARLSTLINNQDIATKGAQIRFTASSFTHHGDAFAAIHPSLTANIPERKKPLTDYGINTYDAYWFLAATLAETGPQATADQIWSTLTRSPYFIGTGGPFTVDENSDRTIGSFHFHSIVEKDGGYQWKLTAWYQNTYQKQGVLETY
;
A
#
# COMPACT_ATOMS: atom_id res chain seq x y z
N MET A 1 -31.88 -12.71 -5.63
CA MET A 1 -33.15 -12.42 -6.33
C MET A 1 -32.92 -11.17 -7.18
N SER A 2 -33.16 -11.31 -8.49
CA SER A 2 -32.98 -10.35 -9.60
C SER A 2 -32.90 -8.86 -9.27
N LEU A 3 -31.81 -8.19 -9.69
CA LEU A 3 -31.80 -6.84 -10.27
C LEU A 3 -30.39 -6.52 -10.79
N PHE A 4 -30.10 -6.82 -12.06
CA PHE A 4 -29.14 -6.07 -12.90
C PHE A 4 -29.32 -6.51 -14.35
N LYS A 5 -30.21 -5.83 -15.08
CA LYS A 5 -30.31 -5.88 -16.54
C LYS A 5 -30.74 -4.51 -17.08
N LYS A 6 -29.79 -3.70 -17.53
CA LYS A 6 -29.58 -3.28 -18.94
C LYS A 6 -28.80 -1.94 -19.07
N PRO A 7 -27.98 -1.78 -20.12
CA PRO A 7 -27.16 -0.60 -20.39
C PRO A 7 -27.87 0.39 -21.32
N LEU A 8 -27.89 1.69 -20.99
CA LEU A 8 -28.32 2.74 -21.95
C LEU A 8 -27.85 4.17 -21.61
N PHE A 9 -26.79 4.36 -20.81
CA PHE A 9 -26.34 5.69 -20.36
C PHE A 9 -25.01 6.19 -20.97
N VAL A 10 -24.43 5.46 -21.93
CA VAL A 10 -23.08 5.75 -22.47
C VAL A 10 -23.08 6.68 -23.70
N ARG A 11 -24.24 7.14 -24.21
CA ARG A 11 -24.29 7.94 -25.46
C ARG A 11 -24.80 9.38 -25.36
N LEU A 12 -25.08 9.89 -24.16
CA LEU A 12 -25.53 11.29 -23.99
C LEU A 12 -24.52 12.20 -23.26
N PHE A 13 -23.41 11.65 -22.75
CA PHE A 13 -22.38 12.44 -22.03
C PHE A 13 -21.21 12.91 -22.92
N ALA A 14 -21.14 12.43 -24.17
CA ALA A 14 -20.01 12.69 -25.08
C ALA A 14 -20.11 14.03 -25.85
N LEU A 15 -21.18 14.82 -25.69
CA LEU A 15 -21.42 16.04 -26.48
C LEU A 15 -21.59 17.32 -25.66
N LEU A 16 -21.56 17.27 -24.33
CA LEU A 16 -21.66 18.46 -23.46
C LEU A 16 -20.36 18.81 -22.71
N THR A 17 -19.35 17.93 -22.72
CA THR A 17 -18.03 18.17 -22.11
C THR A 17 -17.06 18.96 -23.00
N MET A 18 -17.39 19.17 -24.28
CA MET A 18 -16.50 19.82 -25.26
C MET A 18 -16.59 21.36 -25.27
N ALA A 19 -17.51 21.98 -24.52
CA ALA A 19 -17.74 23.44 -24.54
C ALA A 19 -17.37 24.18 -23.24
N VAL A 20 -16.96 23.47 -22.18
CA VAL A 20 -16.44 24.08 -20.93
C VAL A 20 -14.90 23.99 -20.86
N LEU A 21 -14.26 23.30 -21.80
CA LEU A 21 -12.80 23.08 -21.85
C LEU A 21 -11.98 24.25 -22.43
N LEU A 22 -12.59 25.42 -22.68
CA LEU A 22 -11.95 26.53 -23.42
C LEU A 22 -11.63 27.78 -22.59
N LEU A 23 -11.75 27.74 -21.24
CA LEU A 23 -11.49 28.90 -20.37
C LEU A 23 -10.64 28.65 -19.11
N THR A 24 -9.87 27.56 -19.03
CA THR A 24 -8.87 27.33 -17.95
C THR A 24 -7.45 27.05 -18.44
N LEU A 25 -7.09 27.48 -19.66
CA LEU A 25 -5.77 27.31 -20.27
C LEU A 25 -4.69 28.32 -19.80
N THR A 26 -4.69 28.71 -18.53
CA THR A 26 -3.57 29.46 -17.93
C THR A 26 -3.32 28.93 -16.52
N GLY A 27 -2.51 27.88 -16.44
CA GLY A 27 -2.12 27.25 -15.17
C GLY A 27 -1.19 26.04 -15.28
N CYS A 28 -1.04 25.43 -16.46
CA CYS A 28 0.03 24.45 -16.70
C CYS A 28 1.38 25.17 -16.81
N GLN A 29 2.05 25.40 -15.69
CA GLN A 29 3.49 25.63 -15.72
C GLN A 29 4.16 24.30 -16.13
N ASN A 30 4.72 24.31 -17.33
CA ASN A 30 5.68 23.32 -17.78
C ASN A 30 6.76 23.15 -16.70
N ARG A 31 6.90 21.92 -16.17
CA ARG A 31 8.11 21.50 -15.49
C ARG A 31 9.28 21.69 -16.47
N PRO A 32 10.32 22.47 -16.13
CA PRO A 32 11.52 22.47 -16.96
C PRO A 32 12.14 21.05 -16.89
N PRO A 33 12.66 20.51 -18.00
CA PRO A 33 13.39 19.25 -17.97
C PRO A 33 14.55 19.39 -16.99
N SER A 34 14.54 18.57 -15.94
CA SER A 34 15.61 18.54 -14.95
C SER A 34 16.77 17.72 -15.51
N ASP A 35 17.59 18.36 -16.35
CA ASP A 35 18.95 17.91 -16.66
C ASP A 35 19.95 18.21 -15.53
N ALA A 36 19.47 18.64 -14.37
CA ALA A 36 20.30 18.74 -13.18
C ALA A 36 20.64 17.33 -12.67
N PRO A 37 21.92 17.01 -12.39
CA PRO A 37 22.25 15.81 -11.65
C PRO A 37 21.46 15.80 -10.34
N ALA A 38 20.95 14.64 -9.92
CA ALA A 38 20.44 14.46 -8.57
C ALA A 38 21.48 15.05 -7.60
N PRO A 39 21.13 16.05 -6.78
CA PRO A 39 22.10 16.69 -5.92
C PRO A 39 22.80 15.62 -5.08
N GLN A 40 24.14 15.64 -5.05
CA GLN A 40 24.88 14.77 -4.14
C GLN A 40 24.46 15.09 -2.71
N ASN A 41 23.73 14.17 -2.10
CA ASN A 41 23.04 14.39 -0.83
C ASN A 41 24.08 14.35 0.30
N THR A 42 24.57 15.53 0.68
CA THR A 42 25.52 15.71 1.80
C THR A 42 24.83 16.28 3.05
N GLY A 43 23.50 16.40 3.04
CA GLY A 43 22.71 16.99 4.11
C GLY A 43 22.31 15.97 5.18
N THR A 44 22.52 16.32 6.46
CA THR A 44 21.82 15.66 7.56
C THR A 44 20.42 16.27 7.66
N VAL A 45 19.37 15.45 7.57
CA VAL A 45 17.98 15.87 7.80
C VAL A 45 17.70 15.76 9.28
N THR A 46 17.60 16.90 9.97
CA THR A 46 17.23 16.94 11.39
C THR A 46 15.71 17.11 11.54
N VAL A 47 15.08 16.13 12.16
CA VAL A 47 13.64 16.12 12.44
C VAL A 47 13.44 16.14 13.95
N GLY A 48 12.58 17.02 14.44
CA GLY A 48 12.15 16.99 15.84
C GLY A 48 10.99 16.03 16.02
N ALA A 49 10.82 15.45 17.20
CA ALA A 49 9.62 14.71 17.55
C ALA A 49 9.11 15.13 18.92
N LEU A 50 7.86 15.58 18.98
CA LEU A 50 7.15 15.94 20.21
C LEU A 50 6.16 14.83 20.54
N LEU A 51 6.57 13.91 21.41
CA LEU A 51 5.80 12.72 21.76
C LEU A 51 5.47 12.71 23.26
N PRO A 52 4.26 12.32 23.67
CA PRO A 52 3.91 12.13 25.07
C PRO A 52 4.51 10.81 25.57
N LEU A 53 5.80 10.81 25.93
CA LEU A 53 6.50 9.61 26.43
C LEU A 53 6.10 9.29 27.87
N THR A 54 5.59 10.29 28.59
CA THR A 54 4.94 10.18 29.89
C THR A 54 3.55 10.83 29.88
N GLY A 55 2.80 10.66 30.97
CA GLY A 55 1.48 11.23 31.13
C GLY A 55 0.36 10.33 30.62
N SER A 56 -0.82 10.90 30.37
CA SER A 56 -2.03 10.13 30.05
C SER A 56 -2.00 9.43 28.69
N TRP A 57 -1.11 9.85 27.78
CA TRP A 57 -0.91 9.26 26.46
C TRP A 57 0.41 8.47 26.31
N GLU A 58 1.08 8.10 27.42
CA GLU A 58 2.41 7.47 27.41
C GLU A 58 2.51 6.25 26.47
N THR A 59 1.49 5.39 26.46
CA THR A 59 1.48 4.18 25.63
C THR A 59 1.49 4.50 24.14
N HIS A 60 0.78 5.57 23.73
CA HIS A 60 0.77 6.02 22.34
C HIS A 60 2.10 6.67 21.96
N GLY A 61 2.67 7.51 22.84
CA GLY A 61 3.95 8.18 22.58
C GLY A 61 5.14 7.22 22.54
N GLN A 62 5.18 6.20 23.41
CA GLN A 62 6.20 5.15 23.37
C GLN A 62 6.12 4.33 22.07
N SER A 63 4.91 3.96 21.65
CA SER A 63 4.71 3.23 20.40
C SER A 63 5.10 4.09 19.17
N ALA A 64 4.82 5.39 19.20
CA ALA A 64 5.26 6.35 18.18
C ALA A 64 6.80 6.49 18.13
N ALA A 65 7.46 6.51 19.29
CA ALA A 65 8.93 6.57 19.37
C ALA A 65 9.57 5.32 18.72
N SER A 66 9.09 4.11 19.06
CA SER A 66 9.54 2.87 18.43
C SER A 66 9.31 2.87 16.90
N ALA A 67 8.23 3.49 16.43
CA ALA A 67 7.97 3.62 15.00
C ALA A 67 8.97 4.56 14.29
N LEU A 68 9.34 5.68 14.91
CA LEU A 68 10.36 6.59 14.36
C LEU A 68 11.73 5.93 14.29
N GLU A 69 12.13 5.19 15.34
CA GLU A 69 13.39 4.43 15.35
C GLU A 69 13.41 3.38 14.23
N ALA A 70 12.33 2.61 14.12
CA ALA A 70 12.21 1.58 13.09
C ALA A 70 12.22 2.17 11.67
N ALA A 71 11.50 3.28 11.44
CA ALA A 71 11.47 3.95 10.14
C ALA A 71 12.84 4.54 9.79
N GLN A 72 13.51 5.18 10.75
CA GLN A 72 14.84 5.73 10.59
C GLN A 72 15.87 4.67 10.16
N ASP A 73 15.84 3.47 10.76
CA ASP A 73 16.74 2.38 10.37
C ASP A 73 16.52 1.95 8.92
N VAL A 74 15.27 1.80 8.49
CA VAL A 74 14.96 1.41 7.11
C VAL A 74 15.32 2.53 6.12
N ILE A 75 15.02 3.79 6.44
CA ILE A 75 15.37 4.96 5.61
C ILE A 75 16.89 5.04 5.40
N ARG A 76 17.67 4.91 6.47
CA ARG A 76 19.14 4.91 6.41
C ARG A 76 19.68 3.75 5.59
N SER A 77 19.09 2.56 5.73
CA SER A 77 19.48 1.40 4.92
C SER A 77 19.14 1.58 3.45
N HIS A 78 18.01 2.19 3.12
CA HIS A 78 17.55 2.39 1.75
C HIS A 78 18.43 3.37 0.98
N TRP A 79 18.78 4.49 1.61
CA TRP A 79 19.58 5.56 1.01
C TRP A 79 21.05 5.58 1.48
N ALA A 80 21.58 4.43 1.89
CA ALA A 80 22.95 4.30 2.36
C ALA A 80 23.98 4.78 1.31
N ASP A 81 23.75 4.44 0.04
CA ASP A 81 24.62 4.82 -1.08
C ASP A 81 24.48 6.31 -1.46
N GLU A 82 23.31 6.89 -1.19
CA GLU A 82 23.03 8.32 -1.41
C GLU A 82 23.48 9.20 -0.23
N GLN A 83 24.02 8.60 0.84
CA GLN A 83 24.50 9.27 2.06
C GLN A 83 23.44 10.14 2.77
N LEU A 84 22.15 9.87 2.56
CA LEU A 84 21.10 10.55 3.31
C LEU A 84 21.17 10.13 4.78
N ASN A 85 21.47 11.10 5.66
CA ASN A 85 21.45 10.87 7.10
C ASN A 85 20.26 11.58 7.74
N ILE A 86 19.20 10.82 8.06
CA ILE A 86 18.09 11.34 8.86
C ILE A 86 18.36 11.14 10.35
N THR A 87 18.18 12.19 11.15
CA THR A 87 18.28 12.15 12.61
C THR A 87 16.98 12.68 13.21
N VAL A 88 16.53 12.03 14.29
CA VAL A 88 15.29 12.37 14.97
C VAL A 88 15.63 12.74 16.41
N THR A 89 15.29 13.96 16.82
CA THR A 89 15.43 14.44 18.20
C THR A 89 14.08 14.40 18.89
N THR A 90 13.87 13.36 19.70
CA THR A 90 12.60 13.15 20.42
C THR A 90 12.62 13.82 21.79
N LEU A 91 11.58 14.62 22.10
CA LEU A 91 11.36 15.27 23.39
C LEU A 91 9.99 14.89 23.96
N ASP A 92 9.95 14.68 25.28
CA ASP A 92 8.73 14.29 26.00
C ASP A 92 7.83 15.49 26.27
N THR A 93 6.58 15.41 25.81
CA THR A 93 5.56 16.43 26.06
C THR A 93 4.75 16.17 27.34
N ALA A 94 4.91 15.00 27.98
CA ALA A 94 4.17 14.59 29.17
C ALA A 94 2.64 14.62 29.04
N SER A 95 2.12 14.58 27.80
CA SER A 95 0.70 14.81 27.48
C SER A 95 0.17 16.18 27.95
N ASP A 96 1.04 17.18 28.06
CA ASP A 96 0.75 18.50 28.61
C ASP A 96 1.03 19.62 27.59
N PRO A 97 0.04 20.46 27.23
CA PRO A 97 0.22 21.51 26.23
C PRO A 97 1.35 22.51 26.53
N ALA A 98 1.52 22.94 27.79
CA ALA A 98 2.56 23.91 28.16
C ALA A 98 3.96 23.31 28.05
N THR A 99 4.10 22.04 28.44
CA THR A 99 5.32 21.26 28.26
C THR A 99 5.62 21.09 26.77
N ALA A 100 4.62 20.75 25.94
CA ALA A 100 4.80 20.62 24.49
C ALA A 100 5.34 21.91 23.85
N LEU A 101 4.83 23.09 24.25
CA LEU A 101 5.35 24.38 23.79
C LEU A 101 6.82 24.60 24.20
N THR A 102 7.14 24.33 25.47
CA THR A 102 8.51 24.44 25.98
C THR A 102 9.48 23.54 25.19
N GLN A 103 9.06 22.32 24.86
CA GLN A 103 9.88 21.40 24.05
C GLN A 103 9.99 21.86 22.58
N LEU A 104 8.93 22.42 22.00
CA LEU A 104 8.99 23.00 20.65
C LEU A 104 9.99 24.17 20.58
N GLU A 105 9.98 25.05 21.58
CA GLU A 105 10.96 26.13 21.72
C GLU A 105 12.39 25.58 21.80
N ALA A 106 12.60 24.49 22.54
CA ALA A 106 13.90 23.84 22.66
C ALA A 106 14.39 23.21 21.33
N LEU A 107 13.50 22.62 20.53
CA LEU A 107 13.83 22.15 19.17
C LEU A 107 14.15 23.33 18.25
N HIS A 108 13.36 24.41 18.32
CA HIS A 108 13.59 25.61 17.51
C HIS A 108 14.95 26.25 17.79
N GLN A 109 15.36 26.32 19.06
CA GLN A 109 16.68 26.81 19.50
C GLN A 109 17.83 25.95 18.95
N GLN A 110 17.60 24.67 18.68
CA GLN A 110 18.56 23.78 18.01
C GLN A 110 18.57 23.93 16.48
N GLY A 111 17.76 24.83 15.92
CA GLY A 111 17.66 25.04 14.48
C GLY A 111 16.73 24.07 13.76
N ILE A 112 16.02 23.20 14.49
CA ILE A 112 15.06 22.26 13.89
C ILE A 112 13.81 23.02 13.45
N ARG A 113 13.33 22.73 12.24
CA ARG A 113 12.16 23.39 11.62
C ARG A 113 11.10 22.41 11.12
N ILE A 114 11.39 21.12 11.06
CA ILE A 114 10.43 20.09 10.70
C ILE A 114 10.25 19.20 11.93
N VAL A 115 9.02 19.09 12.44
CA VAL A 115 8.70 18.41 13.69
C VAL A 115 7.53 17.46 13.49
N ILE A 116 7.69 16.21 13.89
CA ILE A 116 6.61 15.22 14.00
C ILE A 116 5.95 15.40 15.37
N GLY A 117 4.63 15.55 15.38
CA GLY A 117 3.85 15.90 16.56
C GLY A 117 3.60 17.42 16.69
N PRO A 118 2.93 17.87 17.78
CA PRO A 118 2.46 17.05 18.90
C PRO A 118 1.37 16.03 18.53
N MET A 119 1.17 15.04 19.39
CA MET A 119 0.23 13.94 19.12
C MET A 119 -1.23 14.32 19.41
N SER A 120 -1.53 15.04 20.50
CA SER A 120 -2.92 15.37 20.82
C SER A 120 -3.38 16.68 20.16
N SER A 121 -4.69 16.80 19.92
CA SER A 121 -5.32 18.04 19.44
C SER A 121 -5.10 19.21 20.40
N ALA A 122 -5.04 18.97 21.71
CA ALA A 122 -4.82 20.00 22.73
C ALA A 122 -3.39 20.56 22.68
N GLU A 123 -2.39 19.70 22.56
CA GLU A 123 -1.00 20.13 22.40
C GLU A 123 -0.80 20.84 21.05
N ALA A 124 -1.32 20.27 19.95
CA ALA A 124 -1.23 20.88 18.62
C ALA A 124 -1.82 22.29 18.59
N ALA A 125 -3.01 22.48 19.18
CA ALA A 125 -3.63 23.80 19.29
C ALA A 125 -2.78 24.81 20.06
N HIS A 126 -2.08 24.36 21.10
CA HIS A 126 -1.30 25.22 21.99
C HIS A 126 0.03 25.66 21.37
N VAL A 127 0.64 24.81 20.54
CA VAL A 127 1.95 25.10 19.93
C VAL A 127 1.86 25.76 18.55
N ARG A 128 0.70 25.69 17.91
CA ARG A 128 0.44 26.16 16.54
C ARG A 128 0.92 27.59 16.30
N ASP A 129 0.49 28.55 17.11
CA ASP A 129 0.84 29.96 16.92
C ASP A 129 2.35 30.20 16.97
N PHE A 130 3.06 29.49 17.87
CA PHE A 130 4.51 29.56 17.95
C PHE A 130 5.16 28.96 16.70
N ALA A 131 4.65 27.83 16.20
CA ALA A 131 5.17 27.19 15.00
C ALA A 131 5.02 28.08 13.76
N ASP A 132 3.85 28.71 13.58
CA ASP A 132 3.58 29.66 12.50
C ASP A 132 4.49 30.89 12.57
N GLN A 133 4.68 31.47 13.75
CA GLN A 133 5.52 32.66 13.96
C GLN A 133 7.03 32.40 13.76
N ASN A 134 7.46 31.14 13.81
CA ASN A 134 8.87 30.75 13.80
C ASN A 134 9.24 29.83 12.62
N ASP A 135 8.38 29.75 11.60
CA ASP A 135 8.56 28.95 10.38
C ASP A 135 8.87 27.46 10.68
N ILE A 136 8.12 26.88 11.62
CA ILE A 136 8.23 25.46 12.00
C ILE A 136 7.06 24.68 11.40
N LEU A 137 7.34 23.68 10.57
CA LEU A 137 6.37 22.73 10.06
C LEU A 137 6.10 21.63 11.10
N LEU A 138 4.87 21.53 11.56
CA LEU A 138 4.36 20.47 12.42
C LEU A 138 3.63 19.43 11.57
N ILE A 139 3.91 18.15 11.79
CA ILE A 139 3.22 17.03 11.16
C ILE A 139 2.67 16.16 12.27
N SER A 140 1.42 16.42 12.66
CA SER A 140 0.77 15.64 13.72
C SER A 140 0.33 14.28 13.19
N PRO A 141 0.75 13.17 13.82
CA PRO A 141 0.33 11.84 13.41
C PRO A 141 -1.10 11.50 13.86
N SER A 142 -1.66 12.22 14.84
CA SER A 142 -2.88 11.80 15.57
C SER A 142 -3.85 12.89 15.97
N ALA A 143 -3.56 14.18 15.73
CA ALA A 143 -4.56 15.22 15.98
C ALA A 143 -5.74 15.09 15.00
N THR A 144 -6.96 15.12 15.53
CA THR A 144 -8.19 14.91 14.74
C THR A 144 -9.11 16.15 14.71
N ALA A 145 -8.89 17.13 15.60
CA ALA A 145 -9.81 18.25 15.76
C ALA A 145 -9.99 19.04 14.45
N SER A 146 -11.22 19.09 13.93
CA SER A 146 -11.56 19.79 12.68
C SER A 146 -11.31 21.29 12.76
N GLN A 147 -11.40 21.88 13.95
CA GLN A 147 -11.11 23.31 14.12
C GLN A 147 -9.62 23.67 13.92
N LEU A 148 -8.73 22.67 13.88
CA LEU A 148 -7.31 22.84 13.54
C LEU A 148 -7.05 22.76 12.03
N SER A 149 -8.07 22.46 11.21
CA SER A 149 -7.97 22.39 9.76
C SER A 149 -7.89 23.79 9.16
N GLN A 150 -6.68 24.31 8.99
CA GLN A 150 -6.39 25.66 8.52
C GLN A 150 -5.16 25.63 7.62
N ASN A 151 -5.06 26.55 6.67
CA ASN A 151 -3.86 26.64 5.81
C ASN A 151 -2.71 27.35 6.56
N ASP A 152 -2.04 26.61 7.42
CA ASP A 152 -0.93 27.05 8.29
C ASP A 152 0.19 25.99 8.36
N ASN A 153 1.13 26.08 9.29
CA ASN A 153 2.23 25.12 9.39
C ASN A 153 1.89 23.83 10.16
N LEU A 154 0.63 23.49 10.40
CA LEU A 154 0.19 22.23 10.99
C LEU A 154 -0.45 21.32 9.95
N LEU A 155 0.19 20.19 9.68
CA LEU A 155 -0.35 19.11 8.84
C LEU A 155 -0.85 17.96 9.73
N LYS A 156 -1.93 17.29 9.34
CA LYS A 156 -2.53 16.18 10.10
C LYS A 156 -2.63 14.91 9.24
N LEU A 157 -1.92 13.86 9.66
CA LEU A 157 -1.93 12.57 8.97
C LEU A 157 -3.03 11.62 9.46
N SER A 158 -3.74 11.98 10.53
CA SER A 158 -4.96 11.30 10.95
C SER A 158 -6.20 12.01 10.41
N PRO A 159 -7.25 11.28 10.00
CA PRO A 159 -8.46 11.91 9.49
C PRO A 159 -9.18 12.71 10.58
N THR A 160 -9.84 13.79 10.18
CA THR A 160 -10.53 14.69 11.11
C THR A 160 -11.77 14.06 11.76
N ASP A 161 -12.22 14.64 12.88
CA ASP A 161 -13.42 14.18 13.61
C ASP A 161 -14.67 14.15 12.72
N LYS A 162 -14.70 14.96 11.65
CA LYS A 162 -15.72 14.93 10.60
C LYS A 162 -15.90 13.54 10.00
N HIS A 163 -14.80 12.85 9.70
CA HIS A 163 -14.83 11.54 9.05
C HIS A 163 -15.27 10.44 10.00
N GLN A 164 -14.83 10.48 11.26
CA GLN A 164 -15.30 9.53 12.26
C GLN A 164 -16.76 9.75 12.64
N SER A 165 -17.20 11.01 12.69
CA SER A 165 -18.61 11.37 12.87
C SER A 165 -19.48 10.82 11.74
N ASP A 166 -19.09 11.01 10.47
CA ASP A 166 -19.81 10.42 9.32
C ASP A 166 -19.86 8.88 9.42
N ALA A 167 -18.76 8.22 9.80
CA ALA A 167 -18.70 6.78 9.99
C ALA A 167 -19.69 6.30 11.07
N LEU A 168 -19.70 6.95 12.24
CA LEU A 168 -20.61 6.65 13.34
C LEU A 168 -22.08 6.88 12.95
N ILE A 169 -22.39 7.98 12.27
CA ILE A 169 -23.76 8.26 11.81
C ILE A 169 -24.24 7.23 10.80
N ARG A 170 -23.40 6.82 9.84
CA ARG A 170 -23.74 5.74 8.89
C ARG A 170 -24.00 4.42 9.61
N LEU A 171 -23.18 4.09 10.62
CA LEU A 171 -23.37 2.91 11.45
C LEU A 171 -24.68 2.98 12.25
N MET A 172 -24.94 4.10 12.92
CA MET A 172 -26.17 4.33 13.70
C MET A 172 -27.42 4.24 12.82
N LYS A 173 -27.38 4.74 11.57
CA LYS A 173 -28.48 4.58 10.60
C LYS A 173 -28.69 3.11 10.24
N LYS A 174 -27.60 2.36 10.01
CA LYS A 174 -27.65 0.91 9.76
C LYS A 174 -28.24 0.14 10.93
N ASP A 175 -27.92 0.57 12.15
CA ASP A 175 -28.42 -0.01 13.40
C ASP A 175 -29.82 0.50 13.80
N ALA A 176 -30.45 1.32 12.95
CA ALA A 176 -31.77 1.92 13.16
C ALA A 176 -31.90 2.80 14.42
N ILE A 177 -30.79 3.41 14.86
CA ILE A 177 -30.78 4.41 15.95
C ILE A 177 -31.48 5.69 15.49
N ARG A 178 -32.25 6.30 16.40
CA ARG A 178 -33.05 7.51 16.19
C ARG A 178 -32.81 8.58 17.24
N GLN A 179 -32.35 8.20 18.43
CA GLN A 179 -32.07 9.11 19.55
C GLN A 179 -30.64 8.86 20.02
N LEU A 180 -29.86 9.92 20.22
CA LEU A 180 -28.46 9.83 20.63
C LEU A 180 -28.18 10.76 21.81
N ALA A 181 -27.84 10.18 22.96
CA ALA A 181 -27.22 10.91 24.06
C ALA A 181 -25.70 10.94 23.86
N VAL A 182 -25.05 12.06 24.22
CA VAL A 182 -23.60 12.19 24.10
C VAL A 182 -23.01 12.64 25.42
N LEU A 183 -21.98 11.93 25.87
CA LEU A 183 -21.07 12.39 26.92
C LEU A 183 -19.72 12.67 26.27
N HIS A 184 -19.17 13.85 26.50
CA HIS A 184 -17.89 14.23 25.93
C HIS A 184 -17.03 15.00 26.94
N ILE A 185 -15.71 14.86 26.82
CA ILE A 185 -14.77 15.69 27.57
C ILE A 185 -14.94 17.18 27.19
N ASP A 186 -14.76 18.08 28.15
CA ASP A 186 -14.85 19.53 27.98
C ASP A 186 -13.50 20.12 27.54
N ASP A 187 -13.03 19.69 26.37
CA ASP A 187 -11.81 20.19 25.73
C ASP A 187 -11.97 20.31 24.21
N ILE A 188 -10.91 20.74 23.52
CA ILE A 188 -10.90 20.91 22.07
C ILE A 188 -11.32 19.65 21.30
N TYR A 189 -10.91 18.46 21.76
CA TYR A 189 -11.22 17.20 21.11
C TYR A 189 -12.71 16.88 21.29
N GLY A 190 -13.22 16.91 22.52
CA GLY A 190 -14.62 16.64 22.80
C GLY A 190 -15.57 17.63 22.14
N HIS A 191 -15.23 18.93 22.12
CA HIS A 191 -16.02 19.95 21.45
C HIS A 191 -16.02 19.81 19.92
N SER A 192 -14.85 19.56 19.32
CA SER A 192 -14.73 19.35 17.87
C SER A 192 -15.58 18.16 17.43
N PHE A 193 -15.43 17.02 18.10
CA PHE A 193 -16.19 15.81 17.79
C PHE A 193 -17.71 16.02 17.98
N TYR A 194 -18.13 16.63 19.10
CA TYR A 194 -19.55 16.91 19.35
C TYR A 194 -20.15 17.86 18.29
N SER A 195 -19.39 18.87 17.84
CA SER A 195 -19.80 19.79 16.79
C SER A 195 -19.97 19.07 15.44
N GLU A 196 -18.98 18.29 15.01
CA GLU A 196 -19.02 17.52 13.77
C GLU A 196 -20.16 16.50 13.76
N LEU A 197 -20.36 15.82 14.88
CA LEU A 197 -21.49 14.93 15.08
C LEU A 197 -22.82 15.67 14.95
N THR A 198 -22.95 16.86 15.56
CA THR A 198 -24.16 17.70 15.47
C THR A 198 -24.46 18.11 14.03
N GLN A 199 -23.43 18.40 13.23
CA GLN A 199 -23.59 18.68 11.81
C GLN A 199 -24.02 17.42 11.03
N ALA A 200 -23.41 16.27 11.33
CA ALA A 200 -23.69 15.01 10.64
C ALA A 200 -25.09 14.42 10.95
N VAL A 201 -25.65 14.63 12.15
CA VAL A 201 -27.00 14.13 12.51
C VAL A 201 -28.14 14.82 11.77
N GLY A 202 -27.94 16.08 11.33
CA GLY A 202 -28.99 16.92 10.74
C GLY A 202 -29.68 16.27 9.52
N ASP A 203 -28.90 15.55 8.71
CA ASP A 203 -29.37 14.87 7.50
C ASP A 203 -29.64 13.36 7.72
N ALA A 204 -29.47 12.87 8.95
CA ALA A 204 -29.47 11.44 9.27
C ALA A 204 -30.82 10.91 9.79
N GLY A 205 -31.72 11.79 10.23
CA GLY A 205 -32.94 11.37 10.94
C GLY A 205 -32.64 10.79 12.33
N ILE A 206 -31.57 11.28 12.96
CA ILE A 206 -31.18 11.00 14.35
C ILE A 206 -31.36 12.30 15.14
N THR A 207 -32.04 12.22 16.27
CA THR A 207 -32.23 13.35 17.20
C THR A 207 -31.12 13.30 18.25
N LEU A 208 -30.34 14.37 18.34
CA LEU A 208 -29.35 14.54 19.40
C LEU A 208 -30.05 15.03 20.68
N LEU A 209 -29.88 14.31 21.78
CA LEU A 209 -30.28 14.77 23.10
C LEU A 209 -29.26 15.80 23.62
N PRO A 210 -29.59 16.66 24.59
CA PRO A 210 -28.65 17.67 25.09
C PRO A 210 -27.32 17.05 25.52
N GLY A 211 -26.22 17.47 24.90
CA GLY A 211 -24.88 16.97 25.22
C GLY A 211 -24.49 17.20 26.68
N LEU A 212 -23.79 16.22 27.26
CA LEU A 212 -23.29 16.25 28.63
C LEU A 212 -21.76 16.42 28.60
N SER A 213 -21.29 17.62 28.97
CA SER A 213 -19.85 17.92 29.00
C SER A 213 -19.23 17.54 30.35
N LEU A 214 -18.05 16.91 30.32
CA LEU A 214 -17.31 16.43 31.49
C LEU A 214 -15.98 17.17 31.64
N ALA A 215 -15.82 17.86 32.77
CA ALA A 215 -14.61 18.65 33.03
C ALA A 215 -13.30 17.82 32.88
N PRO A 216 -12.22 18.37 32.30
CA PRO A 216 -10.95 17.64 32.14
C PRO A 216 -10.29 17.30 33.49
N ALA A 217 -10.55 18.13 34.51
CA ALA A 217 -10.12 17.90 35.87
C ALA A 217 -11.34 17.72 36.80
N SER A 218 -11.34 16.66 37.61
CA SER A 218 -12.40 16.36 38.59
C SER A 218 -13.83 16.31 38.00
N PRO A 219 -14.11 15.45 37.01
CA PRO A 219 -15.43 15.33 36.40
C PRO A 219 -16.51 14.85 37.40
N ASP A 220 -17.72 15.44 37.33
CA ASP A 220 -18.89 15.01 38.11
C ASP A 220 -19.63 13.85 37.41
N TYR A 221 -19.06 12.65 37.52
CA TYR A 221 -19.68 11.44 36.95
C TYR A 221 -21.07 11.13 37.53
N PRO A 222 -21.33 11.19 38.85
CA PRO A 222 -22.66 10.95 39.39
C PRO A 222 -23.73 11.93 38.88
N GLY A 223 -23.39 13.22 38.77
CA GLY A 223 -24.28 14.23 38.21
C GLY A 223 -24.57 13.99 36.73
N ALA A 224 -23.54 13.68 35.94
CA ALA A 224 -23.70 13.34 34.52
C ALA A 224 -24.56 12.08 34.32
N LEU A 225 -24.35 11.02 35.12
CA LEU A 225 -25.16 9.80 35.07
C LEU A 225 -26.62 10.08 35.40
N THR A 226 -26.90 10.89 36.42
CA THR A 226 -28.28 11.28 36.79
C THR A 226 -28.97 12.02 35.63
N GLN A 227 -28.25 12.90 34.94
CA GLN A 227 -28.78 13.61 33.77
C GLN A 227 -29.00 12.67 32.58
N LEU A 228 -28.07 11.75 32.32
CA LEU A 228 -28.18 10.76 31.27
C LEU A 228 -29.39 9.85 31.49
N GLU A 229 -29.57 9.29 32.68
CA GLU A 229 -30.73 8.46 33.03
C GLU A 229 -32.04 9.21 32.82
N LYS A 230 -32.09 10.49 33.20
CA LYS A 230 -33.26 11.35 32.96
C LYS A 230 -33.53 11.56 31.47
N GLN A 231 -32.50 11.74 30.65
CA GLN A 231 -32.66 11.88 29.20
C GLN A 231 -33.16 10.59 28.54
N LEU A 232 -32.77 9.43 29.06
CA LEU A 232 -33.12 8.12 28.51
C LEU A 232 -34.48 7.59 28.98
N ALA A 233 -35.01 8.05 30.11
CA ALA A 233 -36.20 7.50 30.76
C ALA A 233 -37.45 7.38 29.85
N ASP A 234 -37.63 8.32 28.92
CA ASP A 234 -38.78 8.38 28.01
C ASP A 234 -38.46 7.91 26.57
N GLN A 235 -37.24 7.40 26.33
CA GLN A 235 -36.77 7.07 24.99
C GLN A 235 -36.95 5.57 24.68
N PRO A 236 -37.28 5.19 23.42
CA PRO A 236 -37.38 3.77 23.06
C PRO A 236 -36.00 3.10 23.07
N ILE A 237 -35.82 2.11 23.94
CA ILE A 237 -34.52 1.44 24.17
C ILE A 237 -33.87 0.96 22.87
N THR A 238 -34.63 0.32 21.97
CA THR A 238 -34.10 -0.29 20.74
C THR A 238 -33.67 0.70 19.67
N SER A 239 -34.05 1.97 19.78
CA SER A 239 -33.68 3.03 18.83
C SER A 239 -32.94 4.18 19.51
N THR A 240 -32.44 3.96 20.72
CA THR A 240 -31.70 4.96 21.51
C THR A 240 -30.31 4.44 21.79
N ALA A 241 -29.32 5.31 21.68
CA ALA A 241 -27.94 4.98 22.00
C ALA A 241 -27.25 6.09 22.80
N VAL A 242 -26.14 5.73 23.42
CA VAL A 242 -25.20 6.66 24.07
C VAL A 242 -23.90 6.65 23.28
N LEU A 243 -23.33 7.83 23.01
CA LEU A 243 -21.97 7.99 22.49
C LEU A 243 -21.07 8.58 23.58
N LEU A 244 -19.94 7.91 23.84
CA LEU A 244 -18.92 8.35 24.80
C LEU A 244 -17.66 8.82 24.08
N ILE A 245 -17.29 10.09 24.29
CA ILE A 245 -16.11 10.76 23.70
C ILE A 245 -15.18 11.15 24.85
N GLU A 246 -14.31 10.23 25.25
CA GLU A 246 -13.44 10.33 26.42
C GLU A 246 -12.15 9.54 26.19
N SER A 247 -11.11 9.78 27.00
CA SER A 247 -9.96 8.87 27.05
C SER A 247 -10.35 7.53 27.67
N ASP A 248 -9.62 6.46 27.34
CA ASP A 248 -9.92 5.13 27.88
C ASP A 248 -9.92 5.09 29.42
N GLN A 249 -8.97 5.77 30.07
CA GLN A 249 -8.87 5.86 31.53
C GLN A 249 -10.06 6.58 32.15
N ARG A 250 -10.49 7.70 31.57
CA ARG A 250 -11.64 8.47 32.08
C ARG A 250 -12.95 7.73 31.83
N ALA A 251 -13.09 7.10 30.67
CA ALA A 251 -14.21 6.24 30.34
C ALA A 251 -14.34 5.05 31.31
N LYS A 252 -13.22 4.40 31.66
CA LYS A 252 -13.18 3.36 32.72
C LYS A 252 -13.73 3.90 34.05
N ALA A 253 -13.22 5.06 34.49
CA ALA A 253 -13.65 5.68 35.74
C ALA A 253 -15.15 6.03 35.74
N LEU A 254 -15.68 6.58 34.65
CA LEU A 254 -17.12 6.84 34.47
C LEU A 254 -17.93 5.54 34.58
N ILE A 255 -17.57 4.51 33.80
CA ILE A 255 -18.32 3.24 33.74
C ILE A 255 -18.34 2.51 35.08
N GLN A 256 -17.25 2.59 35.85
CA GLN A 256 -17.18 2.01 37.20
C GLN A 256 -18.21 2.64 38.17
N THR A 257 -18.66 3.88 37.92
CA THR A 257 -19.72 4.51 38.72
C THR A 257 -21.14 4.05 38.36
N ILE A 258 -21.33 3.36 37.23
CA ILE A 258 -22.66 2.96 36.73
C ILE A 258 -23.17 1.73 37.50
N PRO A 259 -24.27 1.84 38.27
CA PRO A 259 -24.88 0.71 38.98
C PRO A 259 -25.29 -0.43 38.03
N SER A 260 -25.32 -1.67 38.53
CA SER A 260 -25.67 -2.85 37.73
C SER A 260 -27.14 -2.86 37.26
N ASP A 261 -28.03 -2.16 37.95
CA ASP A 261 -29.45 -2.00 37.66
C ASP A 261 -29.80 -0.71 36.90
N SER A 262 -28.79 0.12 36.59
CA SER A 262 -28.99 1.38 35.88
C SER A 262 -29.60 1.16 34.47
N PRO A 263 -30.62 1.94 34.07
CA PRO A 263 -31.25 1.81 32.76
C PRO A 263 -30.30 2.12 31.60
N VAL A 264 -29.18 2.82 31.85
CA VAL A 264 -28.17 3.13 30.82
C VAL A 264 -27.51 1.88 30.25
N ARG A 265 -27.59 0.74 30.96
CA ARG A 265 -27.08 -0.57 30.49
C ARG A 265 -27.97 -1.25 29.45
N GLN A 266 -29.21 -0.76 29.27
CA GLN A 266 -30.19 -1.38 28.37
C GLN A 266 -30.11 -0.83 26.94
N VAL A 267 -29.51 0.34 26.76
CA VAL A 267 -29.33 0.98 25.46
C VAL A 267 -27.99 0.60 24.83
N LYS A 268 -27.87 0.72 23.51
CA LYS A 268 -26.61 0.50 22.81
C LYS A 268 -25.62 1.62 23.12
N TRP A 269 -24.34 1.28 23.26
CA TRP A 269 -23.27 2.27 23.40
C TRP A 269 -22.38 2.32 22.18
N TYR A 270 -21.94 3.54 21.84
CA TYR A 270 -20.86 3.82 20.91
C TYR A 270 -19.76 4.59 21.62
N ALA A 271 -18.54 4.54 21.09
CA ALA A 271 -17.42 5.33 21.61
C ALA A 271 -16.48 5.83 20.51
N GLY A 272 -15.71 6.87 20.86
CA GLY A 272 -14.61 7.39 20.05
C GLY A 272 -13.39 6.46 19.99
N ASP A 273 -12.47 6.80 19.09
CA ASP A 273 -11.23 6.09 18.79
C ASP A 273 -10.29 5.91 20.00
N ALA A 274 -10.31 6.86 20.95
CA ALA A 274 -9.54 6.77 22.18
C ALA A 274 -9.94 5.59 23.09
N ILE A 275 -11.12 5.00 22.89
CA ILE A 275 -11.63 3.85 23.67
C ILE A 275 -11.61 2.57 22.81
N ILE A 276 -12.06 2.67 21.56
CA ILE A 276 -12.27 1.51 20.69
C ILE A 276 -10.93 0.85 20.33
N GLY A 277 -10.80 -0.44 20.65
CA GLY A 277 -9.58 -1.21 20.42
C GLY A 277 -8.57 -1.16 21.57
N SER A 278 -8.78 -0.36 22.62
CA SER A 278 -7.89 -0.33 23.79
C SER A 278 -7.98 -1.63 24.59
N GLU A 279 -6.89 -2.40 24.65
CA GLU A 279 -6.80 -3.59 25.50
C GLU A 279 -6.89 -3.22 26.99
N GLY A 280 -6.26 -2.11 27.38
CA GLY A 280 -6.32 -1.58 28.74
C GLY A 280 -7.74 -1.20 29.17
N PHE A 281 -8.65 -0.92 28.24
CA PHE A 281 -10.05 -0.66 28.53
C PHE A 281 -10.82 -1.94 28.91
N LEU A 282 -10.59 -3.05 28.21
CA LEU A 282 -11.23 -4.34 28.50
C LEU A 282 -10.50 -5.18 29.56
N ALA A 283 -9.38 -4.70 30.10
CA ALA A 283 -8.65 -5.36 31.17
C ALA A 283 -9.41 -5.35 32.52
N ASP A 284 -10.29 -4.38 32.75
CA ASP A 284 -11.16 -4.33 33.93
C ASP A 284 -12.45 -5.13 33.68
N ALA A 285 -12.75 -6.11 34.53
CA ALA A 285 -13.87 -7.02 34.33
C ALA A 285 -15.25 -6.34 34.41
N GLN A 286 -15.41 -5.30 35.25
CA GLN A 286 -16.68 -4.55 35.35
C GLN A 286 -16.89 -3.73 34.09
N VAL A 287 -15.84 -3.06 33.61
CA VAL A 287 -15.88 -2.25 32.38
C VAL A 287 -16.10 -3.13 31.16
N ALA A 288 -15.38 -4.25 31.06
CA ALA A 288 -15.53 -5.19 29.94
C ALA A 288 -16.91 -5.83 29.89
N SER A 289 -17.47 -6.21 31.05
CA SER A 289 -18.84 -6.72 31.15
C SER A 289 -19.86 -5.68 30.71
N PHE A 290 -19.71 -4.43 31.14
CA PHE A 290 -20.55 -3.32 30.69
C PHE A 290 -20.46 -3.13 29.16
N ALA A 291 -19.24 -3.09 28.62
CA ALA A 291 -19.01 -2.90 27.20
C ALA A 291 -19.64 -4.02 26.36
N ALA A 292 -19.49 -5.28 26.78
CA ALA A 292 -20.12 -6.41 26.11
C ALA A 292 -21.66 -6.38 26.22
N THR A 293 -22.19 -6.08 27.42
CA THR A 293 -23.64 -6.02 27.67
C THR A 293 -24.32 -4.95 26.82
N THR A 294 -23.70 -3.79 26.67
CA THR A 294 -24.21 -2.65 25.89
C THR A 294 -23.87 -2.76 24.40
N SER A 295 -23.16 -3.82 23.98
CA SER A 295 -22.61 -3.96 22.63
C SER A 295 -21.82 -2.74 22.18
N LEU A 296 -20.96 -2.22 23.08
CA LEU A 296 -20.11 -1.05 22.85
C LEU A 296 -19.35 -1.21 21.54
N GLU A 297 -19.59 -0.32 20.59
CA GLU A 297 -19.06 -0.41 19.23
C GLU A 297 -18.58 0.95 18.72
N GLY A 298 -17.59 0.96 17.85
CA GLY A 298 -17.15 2.21 17.23
C GLY A 298 -16.02 1.97 16.25
N PHE A 299 -15.33 3.04 15.94
CA PHE A 299 -14.31 3.10 14.90
C PHE A 299 -13.00 3.58 15.49
N THR A 300 -11.89 2.96 15.08
CA THR A 300 -10.53 3.45 15.35
C THR A 300 -9.70 3.36 14.09
N LEU A 301 -8.63 4.15 13.98
CA LEU A 301 -7.76 4.16 12.80
C LEU A 301 -7.30 2.71 12.53
N ALA A 302 -7.39 2.28 11.27
CA ALA A 302 -7.30 0.86 10.95
C ALA A 302 -5.94 0.24 11.37
N LEU A 303 -5.94 -0.61 12.40
CA LEU A 303 -4.82 -1.49 12.79
C LEU A 303 -5.03 -2.95 12.37
N ASP A 304 -6.24 -3.29 11.96
CA ASP A 304 -6.56 -4.62 11.45
C ASP A 304 -7.26 -4.44 10.10
N GLY A 305 -6.52 -4.72 9.02
CA GLY A 305 -7.02 -4.70 7.63
C GLY A 305 -7.80 -5.97 7.27
N ASP A 306 -8.16 -6.17 6.01
CA ASP A 306 -8.65 -7.48 5.54
C ASP A 306 -7.53 -8.53 5.71
N LEU A 307 -7.85 -9.84 5.76
CA LEU A 307 -6.82 -10.89 5.77
C LEU A 307 -5.96 -10.87 4.50
N PHE A 308 -6.51 -10.36 3.41
CA PHE A 308 -5.82 -10.15 2.15
C PHE A 308 -5.08 -8.79 2.07
N ASP A 309 -4.76 -8.18 3.20
CA ASP A 309 -3.82 -7.05 3.32
C ASP A 309 -2.42 -7.56 3.70
N ALA A 310 -1.52 -7.55 2.73
CA ALA A 310 -0.13 -8.00 2.88
C ALA A 310 0.80 -6.91 3.43
N SER A 311 0.41 -5.63 3.38
CA SER A 311 1.27 -4.49 3.70
C SER A 311 1.36 -4.21 5.20
N LEU A 312 0.20 -4.11 5.85
CA LEU A 312 0.06 -3.76 7.25
C LEU A 312 0.78 -4.73 8.21
N PRO A 313 0.71 -6.06 8.04
CA PRO A 313 1.40 -7.03 8.89
C PRO A 313 2.92 -6.86 8.93
N LEU A 314 3.54 -6.49 7.80
CA LEU A 314 4.98 -6.26 7.73
C LEU A 314 5.37 -5.02 8.53
N THR A 315 4.71 -3.89 8.28
CA THR A 315 5.00 -2.64 9.01
C THR A 315 4.80 -2.81 10.51
N GLN A 316 3.71 -3.48 10.91
CA GLN A 316 3.47 -3.80 12.33
C GLN A 316 4.56 -4.69 12.91
N ARG A 317 5.04 -5.71 12.18
CA ARG A 317 6.15 -6.53 12.66
C ARG A 317 7.41 -5.68 12.89
N ILE A 318 7.76 -4.83 11.94
CA ILE A 318 8.98 -4.00 11.98
C ILE A 318 8.96 -3.09 13.23
N ILE A 319 7.81 -2.49 13.53
CA ILE A 319 7.62 -1.67 14.73
C ILE A 319 7.61 -2.55 15.99
N ALA A 320 6.92 -3.70 15.96
CA ALA A 320 6.81 -4.63 17.11
C ALA A 320 8.16 -5.18 17.56
N ASP A 321 9.11 -5.35 16.64
CA ASP A 321 10.46 -5.83 16.98
C ASP A 321 11.24 -4.84 17.86
N ARG A 322 10.77 -3.57 17.96
CA ARG A 322 11.33 -2.50 18.82
C ARG A 322 10.37 -2.00 19.89
N HIS A 323 9.17 -2.57 20.00
CA HIS A 323 8.13 -2.07 20.89
C HIS A 323 7.72 -3.13 21.91
N GLN A 324 7.42 -2.68 23.13
CA GLN A 324 6.88 -3.56 24.17
C GLN A 324 5.37 -3.32 24.30
N GLY A 325 4.59 -4.38 24.11
CA GLY A 325 3.13 -4.34 24.19
C GLY A 325 2.44 -4.04 22.85
N PRO A 326 1.13 -3.73 22.88
CA PRO A 326 0.35 -3.47 21.68
C PRO A 326 0.86 -2.23 20.92
N ILE A 327 0.82 -2.29 19.60
CA ILE A 327 1.17 -1.16 18.73
C ILE A 327 -0.02 -0.19 18.68
N SER A 328 0.25 1.09 18.90
CA SER A 328 -0.71 2.17 18.72
C SER A 328 -1.07 2.33 17.23
N PRO A 329 -2.35 2.62 16.87
CA PRO A 329 -2.70 2.96 15.49
C PRO A 329 -1.88 4.12 14.94
N TYR A 330 -1.59 5.08 15.82
CA TYR A 330 -0.84 6.29 15.49
C TYR A 330 0.67 6.06 15.29
N ALA A 331 1.17 4.87 15.64
CA ALA A 331 2.53 4.48 15.30
C ALA A 331 2.71 4.37 13.78
N LEU A 332 1.67 3.95 13.04
CA LEU A 332 1.71 3.83 11.58
C LEU A 332 1.72 5.20 10.90
N THR A 333 0.89 6.15 11.34
CA THR A 333 0.93 7.52 10.81
C THR A 333 2.20 8.26 11.22
N THR A 334 2.80 7.92 12.37
CA THR A 334 4.11 8.42 12.77
C THR A 334 5.23 7.87 11.88
N TRP A 335 5.17 6.58 11.55
CA TRP A 335 6.05 5.94 10.57
C TRP A 335 5.94 6.63 9.20
N ASP A 336 4.71 6.86 8.73
CA ASP A 336 4.44 7.53 7.46
C ASP A 336 4.96 8.98 7.44
N ALA A 337 4.83 9.71 8.55
CA ALA A 337 5.34 11.08 8.67
C ALA A 337 6.84 11.13 8.39
N LEU A 338 7.63 10.24 8.98
CA LEU A 338 9.08 10.25 8.81
C LEU A 338 9.47 9.88 7.37
N TRP A 339 8.80 8.90 6.77
CA TRP A 339 9.02 8.53 5.37
C TRP A 339 8.65 9.65 4.39
N LEU A 340 7.51 10.29 4.61
CA LEU A 340 7.07 11.41 3.78
C LEU A 340 8.05 12.59 3.87
N ILE A 341 8.56 12.91 5.07
CA ILE A 341 9.60 13.92 5.26
C ILE A 341 10.89 13.52 4.52
N ALA A 342 11.35 12.28 4.68
CA ALA A 342 12.59 11.82 4.06
C ALA A 342 12.52 11.83 2.53
N HIS A 343 11.41 11.36 1.96
CA HIS A 343 11.18 11.37 0.52
C HIS A 343 11.04 12.81 -0.02
N THR A 344 10.31 13.69 0.68
CA THR A 344 10.22 15.10 0.31
C THR A 344 11.60 15.77 0.31
N HIS A 345 12.44 15.47 1.29
CA HIS A 345 13.80 16.05 1.35
C HIS A 345 14.68 15.63 0.18
N GLN A 346 14.56 14.39 -0.29
CA GLN A 346 15.26 13.91 -1.48
C GLN A 346 14.88 14.70 -2.73
N LEU A 347 13.63 15.17 -2.82
CA LEU A 347 13.10 15.89 -3.98
C LEU A 347 13.26 17.42 -3.87
N ALA A 348 13.31 17.94 -2.65
CA ALA A 348 13.40 19.37 -2.33
C ALA A 348 14.60 19.67 -1.43
N THR A 349 15.77 19.11 -1.74
CA THR A 349 16.98 19.27 -0.91
C THR A 349 17.36 20.74 -0.76
N GLY A 350 17.56 21.19 0.49
CA GLY A 350 17.92 22.57 0.80
C GLY A 350 16.77 23.59 0.72
N ALA A 351 15.53 23.13 0.54
CA ALA A 351 14.34 23.98 0.59
C ALA A 351 14.15 24.64 1.97
N ASP A 352 13.63 25.87 1.97
CA ASP A 352 13.10 26.50 3.19
C ASP A 352 11.77 25.84 3.63
N THR A 353 11.27 26.15 4.82
CA THR A 353 10.07 25.50 5.39
C THR A 353 8.85 25.62 4.46
N ALA A 354 8.63 26.79 3.84
CA ALA A 354 7.47 27.03 2.99
C ALA A 354 7.55 26.22 1.69
N THR A 355 8.71 26.20 1.05
CA THR A 355 8.97 25.39 -0.16
C THR A 355 8.90 23.91 0.16
N PHE A 356 9.42 23.50 1.33
CA PHE A 356 9.35 22.12 1.80
C PHE A 356 7.91 21.68 2.07
N LYS A 357 7.09 22.52 2.71
CA LYS A 357 5.65 22.25 2.91
C LYS A 357 4.94 22.07 1.57
N ALA A 358 5.18 22.97 0.61
CA ALA A 358 4.56 22.87 -0.72
C ALA A 358 4.96 21.57 -1.44
N ALA A 359 6.25 21.22 -1.41
CA ALA A 359 6.74 19.95 -1.95
C ALA A 359 6.11 18.76 -1.22
N LEU A 360 6.02 18.79 0.11
CA LEU A 360 5.42 17.72 0.91
C LEU A 360 3.94 17.50 0.57
N LEU A 361 3.18 18.57 0.39
CA LEU A 361 1.79 18.50 -0.04
C LEU A 361 1.69 17.84 -1.42
N GLU A 362 2.53 18.24 -2.39
CA GLU A 362 2.61 17.60 -3.70
C GLU A 362 2.98 16.11 -3.58
N GLU A 363 4.00 15.78 -2.79
CA GLU A 363 4.47 14.41 -2.56
C GLU A 363 3.38 13.53 -1.95
N SER A 364 2.54 14.07 -1.06
CA SER A 364 1.48 13.31 -0.41
C SER A 364 0.50 12.66 -1.40
N HIS A 365 0.32 13.26 -2.59
CA HIS A 365 -0.53 12.69 -3.64
C HIS A 365 0.07 11.45 -4.32
N ARG A 366 1.39 11.27 -4.22
CA ARG A 366 2.13 10.14 -4.80
C ARG A 366 2.85 9.29 -3.76
N PHE A 367 2.54 9.47 -2.47
CA PHE A 367 3.14 8.72 -1.38
C PHE A 367 2.21 7.59 -0.91
N GLY A 368 2.67 6.35 -1.06
CA GLY A 368 2.08 5.14 -0.51
C GLY A 368 2.45 4.98 0.96
N ASN A 369 1.44 5.07 1.82
CA ASN A 369 1.55 4.94 3.26
C ASN A 369 1.77 3.48 3.72
N ALA A 370 1.86 3.25 5.03
CA ALA A 370 2.06 1.94 5.65
C ALA A 370 1.03 0.86 5.28
N PHE A 371 -0.09 1.27 4.67
CA PHE A 371 -1.19 0.43 4.19
C PHE A 371 -1.15 0.21 2.67
N SER A 372 -0.07 0.64 2.00
CA SER A 372 0.07 0.66 0.54
C SER A 372 -1.01 1.48 -0.19
N PHE A 373 -1.62 2.46 0.50
CA PHE A 373 -2.57 3.40 -0.08
C PHE A 373 -1.95 4.79 -0.23
N LEU A 374 -2.40 5.52 -1.24
CA LEU A 374 -2.09 6.94 -1.36
C LEU A 374 -2.78 7.72 -0.24
N ASN A 375 -2.06 8.65 0.36
CA ASN A 375 -2.54 9.48 1.47
C ASN A 375 -2.45 10.99 1.15
N PRO A 376 -3.18 11.47 0.12
CA PRO A 376 -3.13 12.88 -0.26
C PRO A 376 -3.61 13.78 0.88
N LEU A 377 -2.90 14.87 1.09
CA LEU A 377 -3.30 15.97 1.95
C LEU A 377 -4.06 17.03 1.16
N ASP A 378 -5.04 17.69 1.77
CA ASP A 378 -5.72 18.83 1.17
C ASP A 378 -4.95 20.15 1.35
N GLU A 379 -5.55 21.26 0.91
CA GLU A 379 -4.95 22.60 1.02
C GLU A 379 -4.74 23.09 2.46
N ASN A 380 -5.42 22.49 3.44
CA ASN A 380 -5.23 22.75 4.87
C ASN A 380 -4.24 21.77 5.50
N GLY A 381 -3.65 20.86 4.74
CA GLY A 381 -2.73 19.86 5.26
C GLY A 381 -3.41 18.67 5.94
N ASP A 382 -4.71 18.47 5.73
CA ASP A 382 -5.44 17.34 6.30
C ASP A 382 -5.43 16.15 5.36
N THR A 383 -5.26 14.94 5.91
CA THR A 383 -5.50 13.74 5.12
C THR A 383 -6.93 13.69 4.59
N VAL A 384 -7.03 13.45 3.28
CA VAL A 384 -8.31 13.28 2.58
C VAL A 384 -8.87 11.87 2.80
N PRO A 385 -8.16 10.76 2.53
CA PRO A 385 -8.74 9.44 2.76
C PRO A 385 -8.95 9.18 4.27
N ALA A 386 -9.99 8.42 4.59
CA ALA A 386 -10.24 7.99 5.96
C ALA A 386 -10.58 6.51 5.98
N ARG A 387 -9.83 5.74 6.79
CA ARG A 387 -10.03 4.30 6.96
C ARG A 387 -10.07 3.98 8.43
N TYR A 388 -11.23 3.51 8.87
CA TYR A 388 -11.41 3.08 10.25
C TYR A 388 -11.80 1.61 10.28
N ALA A 389 -11.17 0.87 11.18
CA ALA A 389 -11.63 -0.46 11.55
C ALA A 389 -12.76 -0.33 12.58
N ARG A 390 -13.84 -1.09 12.41
CA ARG A 390 -14.99 -1.11 13.30
C ARG A 390 -14.85 -2.28 14.27
N PHE A 391 -14.83 -1.98 15.56
CA PHE A 391 -14.76 -3.00 16.61
C PHE A 391 -15.96 -2.92 17.53
N ARG A 392 -16.38 -4.09 18.02
CA ARG A 392 -17.39 -4.26 19.05
C ARG A 392 -16.82 -5.05 20.22
N ALA A 393 -17.08 -4.61 21.45
CA ALA A 393 -16.77 -5.40 22.63
C ALA A 393 -17.67 -6.64 22.69
N SER A 394 -17.08 -7.83 22.88
CA SER A 394 -17.83 -9.09 22.99
C SER A 394 -17.16 -10.07 23.95
N GLU A 395 -17.92 -11.07 24.39
CA GLU A 395 -17.39 -12.21 25.13
C GLU A 395 -16.62 -13.15 24.20
N LYS A 396 -15.48 -13.67 24.68
CA LYS A 396 -14.72 -14.71 23.99
C LYS A 396 -15.41 -16.07 24.17
N PRO A 397 -15.44 -16.94 23.14
CA PRO A 397 -15.92 -18.32 23.29
C PRO A 397 -15.19 -19.11 24.40
N SER A 398 -13.91 -18.80 24.62
CA SER A 398 -13.06 -19.40 25.67
C SER A 398 -13.26 -18.80 27.07
N GLY A 399 -14.16 -17.83 27.22
CA GLY A 399 -14.28 -16.99 28.41
C GLY A 399 -13.38 -15.76 28.38
N GLY A 400 -13.82 -14.69 29.06
CA GLY A 400 -13.22 -13.35 29.01
C GLY A 400 -13.83 -12.46 27.92
N TYR A 401 -13.22 -11.31 27.65
CA TYR A 401 -13.74 -10.30 26.71
C TYR A 401 -12.70 -9.93 25.64
N GLN A 402 -13.16 -9.45 24.49
CA GLN A 402 -12.33 -8.99 23.38
C GLN A 402 -12.97 -7.83 22.62
N TRP A 403 -12.13 -7.09 21.90
CA TRP A 403 -12.54 -6.29 20.76
C TRP A 403 -12.65 -7.20 19.54
N GLN A 404 -13.87 -7.41 19.05
CA GLN A 404 -14.12 -8.14 17.82
C GLN A 404 -14.17 -7.16 16.66
N LEU A 405 -13.33 -7.36 15.63
CA LEU A 405 -13.47 -6.64 14.37
C LEU A 405 -14.80 -7.05 13.70
N THR A 406 -15.70 -6.09 13.52
CA THR A 406 -17.02 -6.33 12.93
C THR A 406 -17.17 -5.71 11.55
N GLY A 407 -16.30 -4.79 11.15
CA GLY A 407 -16.47 -4.04 9.91
C GLY A 407 -15.38 -3.00 9.67
N ALA A 408 -15.61 -2.16 8.68
CA ALA A 408 -14.76 -1.01 8.38
C ALA A 408 -15.59 0.15 7.83
N TYR A 409 -15.04 1.34 7.95
CA TYR A 409 -15.44 2.52 7.20
C TYR A 409 -14.33 2.91 6.24
N VAL A 410 -14.69 3.17 4.99
CA VAL A 410 -13.75 3.58 3.96
C VAL A 410 -14.26 4.84 3.27
N ARG A 411 -13.42 5.88 3.28
CA ARG A 411 -13.52 7.07 2.46
C ARG A 411 -12.28 7.16 1.58
N SER A 412 -12.51 7.40 0.29
CA SER A 412 -11.47 7.69 -0.70
C SER A 412 -11.82 8.98 -1.43
N ALA A 413 -10.85 9.53 -2.16
CA ALA A 413 -11.10 10.60 -3.12
C ALA A 413 -11.99 10.15 -4.30
N HIS A 414 -12.12 8.84 -4.54
CA HIS A 414 -12.66 8.29 -5.79
C HIS A 414 -14.05 7.65 -5.69
N PHE A 415 -14.56 7.42 -4.49
CA PHE A 415 -15.88 6.82 -4.28
C PHE A 415 -16.54 7.34 -3.00
N ASP A 416 -17.87 7.30 -2.98
CA ASP A 416 -18.65 7.72 -1.83
C ASP A 416 -18.32 6.89 -0.58
N PRO A 417 -18.22 7.52 0.60
CA PRO A 417 -17.87 6.82 1.82
C PRO A 417 -18.92 5.77 2.18
N PHE A 418 -18.46 4.61 2.66
CA PHE A 418 -19.33 3.51 3.05
C PHE A 418 -18.86 2.82 4.33
N VAL A 419 -19.82 2.20 5.03
CA VAL A 419 -19.57 1.28 6.14
C VAL A 419 -19.89 -0.12 5.65
N THR A 420 -18.93 -1.04 5.81
CA THR A 420 -19.09 -2.46 5.45
C THR A 420 -18.96 -3.34 6.68
N ASP A 421 -19.65 -4.48 6.67
CA ASP A 421 -19.37 -5.54 7.64
C ASP A 421 -18.17 -6.36 7.14
N ILE A 422 -17.35 -6.81 8.09
CA ILE A 422 -16.23 -7.71 7.85
C ILE A 422 -16.49 -8.93 8.74
N GLN A 423 -16.55 -10.10 8.12
CA GLN A 423 -16.59 -11.38 8.82
C GLN A 423 -15.24 -12.03 8.58
N LYS A 424 -14.30 -11.83 9.52
CA LYS A 424 -13.08 -12.64 9.55
C LYS A 424 -13.37 -13.92 10.30
N SER A 425 -13.25 -15.05 9.62
CA SER A 425 -13.27 -16.37 10.26
C SER A 425 -11.88 -16.97 10.15
N TYR A 426 -11.26 -17.24 11.30
CA TYR A 426 -10.08 -18.07 11.35
C TYR A 426 -10.51 -19.51 11.59
N THR A 427 -9.79 -20.45 11.00
CA THR A 427 -9.99 -21.85 11.31
C THR A 427 -9.69 -22.12 12.78
N THR A 428 -10.40 -23.09 13.35
CA THR A 428 -10.06 -23.67 14.65
C THR A 428 -9.26 -24.97 14.51
N GLU A 429 -8.98 -25.39 13.28
CA GLU A 429 -8.12 -26.54 13.02
C GLU A 429 -6.68 -26.22 13.41
N THR A 430 -6.04 -27.19 14.06
CA THR A 430 -4.64 -27.10 14.48
C THR A 430 -3.76 -27.92 13.55
N GLY A 431 -2.51 -27.50 13.36
CA GLY A 431 -1.53 -28.25 12.58
C GLY A 431 -0.63 -27.32 11.76
N THR A 432 0.02 -27.90 10.75
CA THR A 432 0.90 -27.17 9.84
C THR A 432 0.26 -27.12 8.45
N ALA A 433 -0.05 -25.92 7.98
CA ALA A 433 -0.43 -25.66 6.60
C ALA A 433 0.84 -25.52 5.75
N VAL A 434 0.98 -26.36 4.73
CA VAL A 434 2.18 -26.38 3.87
C VAL A 434 1.89 -25.66 2.56
N ILE A 435 2.70 -24.66 2.24
CA ILE A 435 2.68 -23.95 0.96
C ILE A 435 3.90 -24.39 0.15
N GLY A 436 3.67 -24.88 -1.07
CA GLY A 436 4.75 -25.24 -2.00
C GLY A 436 5.26 -24.02 -2.76
N ALA A 437 6.51 -24.05 -3.21
CA ALA A 437 7.03 -23.04 -4.13
C ALA A 437 7.90 -23.66 -5.23
N LEU A 438 7.58 -23.31 -6.47
CA LEU A 438 8.30 -23.71 -7.68
C LEU A 438 9.17 -22.53 -8.14
N LEU A 439 10.46 -22.56 -7.82
CA LEU A 439 11.38 -21.45 -8.08
C LEU A 439 12.50 -21.87 -9.04
N PRO A 440 12.88 -21.04 -10.03
CA PRO A 440 14.05 -21.29 -10.86
C PRO A 440 15.32 -20.91 -10.08
N LEU A 441 15.82 -21.78 -9.21
CA LEU A 441 16.97 -21.49 -8.33
C LEU A 441 18.31 -21.70 -9.04
N THR A 442 18.30 -22.52 -10.09
CA THR A 442 19.42 -22.70 -11.02
C THR A 442 18.97 -22.35 -12.45
N GLY A 443 19.90 -22.39 -13.41
CA GLY A 443 19.61 -22.04 -14.81
C GLY A 443 19.60 -20.53 -15.09
N GLN A 444 19.07 -20.16 -16.27
CA GLN A 444 19.13 -18.80 -16.82
C GLN A 444 18.39 -17.77 -15.94
N SER A 445 17.36 -18.18 -15.19
CA SER A 445 16.55 -17.29 -14.34
C SER A 445 16.90 -17.38 -12.84
N SER A 446 18.09 -17.87 -12.50
CA SER A 446 18.50 -18.12 -11.11
C SER A 446 18.52 -16.88 -10.21
N GLU A 447 18.87 -15.69 -10.70
CA GLU A 447 18.83 -14.45 -9.91
C GLU A 447 17.40 -14.18 -9.40
N MET A 448 16.40 -14.36 -10.25
CA MET A 448 14.98 -14.20 -9.91
C MET A 448 14.52 -15.25 -8.89
N GLY A 449 14.89 -16.53 -9.06
CA GLY A 449 14.53 -17.58 -8.11
C GLY A 449 15.21 -17.43 -6.74
N LEU A 450 16.45 -16.94 -6.70
CA LEU A 450 17.16 -16.68 -5.44
C LEU A 450 16.55 -15.48 -4.70
N GLU A 451 16.18 -14.41 -5.41
CA GLU A 451 15.39 -13.31 -4.83
C GLU A 451 14.07 -13.83 -4.27
N ALA A 452 13.34 -14.62 -5.05
CA ALA A 452 12.07 -15.20 -4.63
C ALA A 452 12.18 -16.03 -3.35
N ARG A 453 13.21 -16.86 -3.23
CA ARG A 453 13.48 -17.65 -2.01
C ARG A 453 13.62 -16.74 -0.78
N GLN A 454 14.44 -15.71 -0.89
CA GLN A 454 14.67 -14.75 0.20
C GLN A 454 13.37 -14.04 0.60
N VAL A 455 12.55 -13.65 -0.38
CA VAL A 455 11.26 -13.01 -0.13
C VAL A 455 10.28 -13.96 0.55
N LEU A 456 10.19 -15.21 0.09
CA LEU A 456 9.30 -16.20 0.68
C LEU A 456 9.68 -16.54 2.13
N ASP A 457 10.97 -16.58 2.45
CA ASP A 457 11.44 -16.77 3.83
C ASP A 457 10.96 -15.62 4.74
N LEU A 458 11.04 -14.37 4.26
CA LEU A 458 10.49 -13.20 4.97
C LEU A 458 8.96 -13.32 5.10
N ALA A 459 8.25 -13.58 4.00
CA ALA A 459 6.79 -13.67 3.98
C ALA A 459 6.27 -14.76 4.94
N ALA A 460 6.88 -15.94 4.92
CA ALA A 460 6.58 -17.05 5.85
C ALA A 460 6.80 -16.67 7.30
N SER A 461 7.89 -15.94 7.58
CA SER A 461 8.19 -15.44 8.92
C SER A 461 7.15 -14.40 9.39
N VAL A 462 6.75 -13.45 8.53
CA VAL A 462 5.71 -12.46 8.87
C VAL A 462 4.37 -13.14 9.09
N ALA A 463 3.96 -14.03 8.18
CA ALA A 463 2.69 -14.77 8.27
C ALA A 463 2.61 -15.60 9.55
N ASN A 464 3.66 -16.36 9.89
CA ASN A 464 3.68 -17.14 11.14
C ASN A 464 3.58 -16.24 12.38
N LYS A 465 4.21 -15.07 12.41
CA LYS A 465 4.11 -14.13 13.55
C LYS A 465 2.72 -13.50 13.64
N TYR A 466 2.15 -13.11 12.50
CA TYR A 466 0.89 -12.36 12.44
C TYR A 466 -0.36 -13.23 12.54
N LEU A 467 -0.41 -14.34 11.80
CA LEU A 467 -1.59 -15.19 11.66
C LEU A 467 -1.72 -16.22 12.79
N THR A 468 -0.63 -16.73 13.36
CA THR A 468 -0.70 -17.73 14.47
C THR A 468 -1.36 -17.16 15.73
N VAL A 469 -1.19 -15.87 16.01
CA VAL A 469 -1.90 -15.19 17.12
C VAL A 469 -3.41 -15.15 16.87
N ARG A 470 -3.81 -15.10 15.60
CA ARG A 470 -5.21 -14.94 15.17
C ARG A 470 -5.90 -16.28 14.87
N ALA A 471 -5.14 -17.31 14.49
CA ALA A 471 -5.53 -18.71 14.32
C ALA A 471 -4.69 -19.60 15.26
N PRO A 472 -4.98 -19.62 16.59
CA PRO A 472 -4.16 -20.35 17.54
C PRO A 472 -4.07 -21.84 17.23
N GLY A 473 -2.85 -22.37 17.17
CA GLY A 473 -2.58 -23.78 16.87
C GLY A 473 -2.34 -24.09 15.39
N LEU A 474 -2.49 -23.11 14.51
CA LEU A 474 -2.06 -23.19 13.11
C LEU A 474 -0.62 -22.66 12.95
N THR A 475 0.18 -23.34 12.16
CA THR A 475 1.52 -22.89 11.73
C THR A 475 1.65 -23.02 10.22
N PHE A 476 2.54 -22.23 9.60
CA PHE A 476 2.78 -22.28 8.16
C PHE A 476 4.18 -22.78 7.88
N SER A 477 4.29 -23.77 6.99
CA SER A 477 5.57 -24.28 6.48
C SER A 477 5.68 -24.01 4.99
N LEU A 478 6.91 -23.80 4.52
CA LEU A 478 7.22 -23.53 3.13
C LEU A 478 8.09 -24.66 2.55
N GLU A 479 7.67 -25.22 1.42
CA GLU A 479 8.39 -26.28 0.70
C GLU A 479 8.85 -25.76 -0.67
N ILE A 480 10.08 -25.25 -0.72
CA ILE A 480 10.70 -24.74 -1.95
C ILE A 480 11.34 -25.88 -2.74
N ARG A 481 11.18 -25.87 -4.05
CA ARG A 481 11.88 -26.75 -4.99
C ARG A 481 12.41 -25.99 -6.19
N ASP A 482 13.54 -26.48 -6.71
CA ASP A 482 14.21 -25.92 -7.88
C ASP A 482 13.58 -26.46 -9.17
N THR A 483 13.14 -25.56 -10.04
CA THR A 483 12.67 -25.89 -11.39
C THR A 483 13.76 -25.74 -12.44
N ALA A 484 14.92 -25.17 -12.09
CA ALA A 484 16.01 -24.80 -13.01
C ALA A 484 15.59 -23.87 -14.18
N GLY A 485 14.39 -23.27 -14.10
CA GLY A 485 13.76 -22.57 -15.23
C GLY A 485 13.32 -23.50 -16.37
N ASP A 486 13.26 -24.82 -16.11
CA ASP A 486 12.91 -25.84 -17.10
C ASP A 486 11.44 -26.29 -16.97
N PRO A 487 10.65 -26.26 -18.06
CA PRO A 487 9.24 -26.64 -18.01
C PRO A 487 8.96 -28.09 -17.61
N GLN A 488 9.83 -29.05 -17.97
CA GLN A 488 9.63 -30.46 -17.62
C GLN A 488 9.93 -30.70 -16.14
N GLN A 489 11.01 -30.09 -15.64
CA GLN A 489 11.35 -30.15 -14.23
C GLN A 489 10.29 -29.46 -13.36
N ALA A 490 9.74 -28.32 -13.79
CA ALA A 490 8.63 -27.67 -13.09
C ALA A 490 7.41 -28.59 -12.92
N LEU A 491 7.02 -29.32 -13.98
CA LEU A 491 5.94 -30.31 -13.93
C LEU A 491 6.26 -31.48 -13.01
N GLN A 492 7.48 -32.03 -13.10
CA GLN A 492 7.92 -33.12 -12.23
C GLN A 492 7.83 -32.71 -10.76
N VAL A 493 8.41 -31.56 -10.42
CA VAL A 493 8.43 -31.05 -9.05
C VAL A 493 7.02 -30.75 -8.53
N LEU A 494 6.15 -30.16 -9.34
CA LEU A 494 4.76 -29.94 -8.94
C LEU A 494 4.06 -31.26 -8.61
N THR A 495 4.27 -32.28 -9.47
CA THR A 495 3.70 -33.62 -9.30
C THR A 495 4.16 -34.23 -7.97
N GLU A 496 5.47 -34.22 -7.71
CA GLU A 496 6.07 -34.77 -6.47
C GLU A 496 5.54 -34.06 -5.21
N LEU A 497 5.41 -32.73 -5.24
CA LEU A 497 4.88 -31.97 -4.11
C LEU A 497 3.38 -32.21 -3.90
N HIS A 498 2.60 -32.35 -4.97
CA HIS A 498 1.19 -32.68 -4.90
C HIS A 498 0.95 -34.09 -4.35
N GLU A 499 1.76 -35.08 -4.74
CA GLU A 499 1.72 -36.44 -4.19
C GLU A 499 2.01 -36.47 -2.67
N ARG A 500 2.71 -35.45 -2.14
CA ARG A 500 2.90 -35.22 -0.69
C ARG A 500 1.73 -34.52 -0.01
N GLY A 501 0.65 -34.22 -0.73
CA GLY A 501 -0.58 -33.61 -0.22
C GLY A 501 -0.61 -32.08 -0.26
N ILE A 502 0.32 -31.42 -0.97
CA ILE A 502 0.35 -29.96 -1.08
C ILE A 502 -0.60 -29.52 -2.22
N ASN A 503 -1.46 -28.54 -1.93
CA ASN A 503 -2.48 -28.05 -2.87
C ASN A 503 -2.41 -26.53 -3.16
N ALA A 504 -1.54 -25.80 -2.46
CA ALA A 504 -1.35 -24.35 -2.59
C ALA A 504 0.11 -24.05 -2.92
N PHE A 505 0.34 -23.34 -4.02
CA PHE A 505 1.68 -23.12 -4.57
C PHE A 505 1.93 -21.69 -5.00
N VAL A 506 3.12 -21.17 -4.68
CA VAL A 506 3.68 -19.97 -5.31
C VAL A 506 4.55 -20.39 -6.50
N GLY A 507 4.40 -19.71 -7.63
CA GLY A 507 5.08 -20.03 -8.88
C GLY A 507 4.29 -21.01 -9.76
N PRO A 508 4.89 -21.50 -10.87
CA PRO A 508 6.23 -21.14 -11.36
C PRO A 508 6.30 -19.71 -11.93
N TYR A 509 7.50 -19.27 -12.33
CA TYR A 509 7.78 -17.87 -12.68
C TYR A 509 7.65 -17.62 -14.18
N SER A 510 8.26 -18.45 -15.02
CA SER A 510 8.21 -18.20 -16.47
C SER A 510 6.88 -18.66 -17.07
N SER A 511 6.47 -18.01 -18.16
CA SER A 511 5.31 -18.42 -18.94
C SER A 511 5.44 -19.84 -19.49
N ALA A 512 6.67 -20.30 -19.80
CA ALA A 512 6.93 -21.65 -20.30
C ALA A 512 6.70 -22.72 -19.23
N GLU A 513 7.21 -22.48 -18.01
CA GLU A 513 6.96 -23.38 -16.88
C GLU A 513 5.47 -23.37 -16.49
N LEU A 514 4.84 -22.20 -16.41
CA LEU A 514 3.43 -22.11 -16.06
C LEU A 514 2.56 -22.86 -17.07
N LYS A 515 2.88 -22.77 -18.36
CA LYS A 515 2.18 -23.52 -19.40
C LYS A 515 2.33 -25.03 -19.23
N ALA A 516 3.54 -25.50 -18.88
CA ALA A 516 3.80 -26.93 -18.72
C ALA A 516 3.06 -27.55 -17.52
N VAL A 517 2.82 -26.77 -16.46
CA VAL A 517 2.10 -27.25 -15.27
C VAL A 517 0.58 -27.05 -15.34
N GLU A 518 0.09 -26.18 -16.22
CA GLU A 518 -1.31 -25.75 -16.29
C GLU A 518 -2.31 -26.93 -16.33
N SER A 519 -2.12 -27.85 -17.27
CA SER A 519 -3.05 -28.99 -17.44
C SER A 519 -3.06 -29.89 -16.21
N PHE A 520 -1.88 -30.24 -15.69
CA PHE A 520 -1.77 -31.08 -14.49
C PHE A 520 -2.41 -30.41 -13.27
N ALA A 521 -2.15 -29.12 -13.06
CA ALA A 521 -2.75 -28.35 -11.98
C ALA A 521 -4.28 -28.30 -12.07
N THR A 522 -4.81 -28.12 -13.28
CA THR A 522 -6.25 -28.09 -13.53
C THR A 522 -6.90 -29.45 -13.29
N GLU A 523 -6.30 -30.53 -13.78
CA GLU A 523 -6.81 -31.90 -13.67
C GLU A 523 -6.78 -32.45 -12.24
N ASN A 524 -5.77 -32.06 -11.45
CA ASN A 524 -5.56 -32.56 -10.09
C ASN A 524 -6.09 -31.60 -9.01
N GLY A 525 -6.73 -30.49 -9.42
CA GLY A 525 -7.25 -29.50 -8.49
C GLY A 525 -6.14 -28.92 -7.63
N ILE A 526 -5.21 -28.18 -8.24
CA ILE A 526 -4.14 -27.46 -7.54
C ILE A 526 -4.38 -25.96 -7.67
N THR A 527 -4.15 -25.20 -6.59
CA THR A 527 -4.17 -23.73 -6.62
C THR A 527 -2.76 -23.19 -6.78
N LEU A 528 -2.52 -22.39 -7.81
CA LEU A 528 -1.25 -21.73 -8.11
C LEU A 528 -1.44 -20.20 -8.08
N ILE A 529 -0.47 -19.48 -7.50
CA ILE A 529 -0.30 -18.05 -7.71
C ILE A 529 1.05 -17.82 -8.37
N SER A 530 1.05 -17.45 -9.66
CA SER A 530 2.28 -17.13 -10.41
C SER A 530 2.64 -15.65 -10.22
N PRO A 531 3.86 -15.34 -9.73
CA PRO A 531 4.29 -13.95 -9.54
C PRO A 531 4.68 -13.20 -10.82
N ALA A 532 5.06 -13.91 -11.89
CA ALA A 532 5.81 -13.33 -13.00
C ALA A 532 5.37 -13.76 -14.42
N ALA A 533 4.51 -14.77 -14.59
CA ALA A 533 4.16 -15.24 -15.93
C ALA A 533 3.17 -14.30 -16.65
N THR A 534 3.60 -13.71 -17.77
CA THR A 534 2.85 -12.64 -18.45
C THR A 534 2.17 -13.04 -19.77
N ALA A 535 2.47 -14.23 -20.31
CA ALA A 535 2.03 -14.60 -21.67
C ALA A 535 0.49 -14.52 -21.82
N PRO A 536 -0.04 -13.94 -22.91
CA PRO A 536 -1.47 -13.74 -23.10
C PRO A 536 -2.30 -15.02 -23.08
N SER A 537 -1.81 -16.13 -23.62
CA SER A 537 -2.56 -17.40 -23.71
C SER A 537 -2.78 -18.10 -22.36
N LEU A 538 -2.07 -17.68 -21.32
CA LEU A 538 -2.25 -18.19 -19.95
C LEU A 538 -3.43 -17.53 -19.22
N ALA A 539 -4.06 -16.51 -19.83
CA ALA A 539 -5.31 -15.92 -19.36
C ALA A 539 -6.47 -16.91 -19.60
N ALA A 540 -6.67 -17.84 -18.68
CA ALA A 540 -7.66 -18.89 -18.80
C ALA A 540 -8.45 -19.11 -17.49
N LYS A 541 -9.69 -19.59 -17.61
CA LYS A 541 -10.55 -19.92 -16.47
C LYS A 541 -10.11 -21.24 -15.84
N ASN A 542 -9.15 -21.17 -14.91
CA ASN A 542 -8.60 -22.30 -14.15
C ASN A 542 -8.35 -21.86 -12.68
N ARG A 543 -7.51 -22.60 -11.93
CA ARG A 543 -7.13 -22.29 -10.53
C ARG A 543 -5.76 -21.65 -10.41
N ILE A 544 -5.40 -20.85 -11.41
CA ILE A 544 -4.15 -20.12 -11.48
C ILE A 544 -4.47 -18.64 -11.38
N MET A 545 -3.88 -17.97 -10.41
CA MET A 545 -3.89 -16.51 -10.30
C MET A 545 -2.55 -15.96 -10.77
N ARG A 546 -2.56 -14.88 -11.54
CA ARG A 546 -1.34 -14.22 -12.01
C ARG A 546 -1.24 -12.81 -11.44
N LEU A 547 -0.17 -12.54 -10.71
CA LEU A 547 0.07 -11.24 -10.07
C LEU A 547 0.88 -10.28 -10.94
N ALA A 548 1.56 -10.79 -11.97
CA ALA A 548 2.04 -9.96 -13.06
C ALA A 548 0.89 -9.60 -13.99
N VAL A 549 0.99 -8.44 -14.65
CA VAL A 549 0.03 -8.05 -15.68
C VAL A 549 0.31 -8.79 -16.98
N ASN A 550 -0.75 -9.02 -17.75
CA ASN A 550 -0.68 -9.67 -19.06
C ASN A 550 0.13 -8.83 -20.07
N ASP A 551 0.95 -9.46 -20.92
CA ASP A 551 1.78 -8.77 -21.94
C ASP A 551 0.98 -7.88 -22.88
N THR A 552 -0.33 -8.13 -23.05
CA THR A 552 -1.21 -7.21 -23.79
C THR A 552 -1.14 -5.79 -23.24
N MET A 553 -1.01 -5.62 -21.92
CA MET A 553 -0.84 -4.31 -21.29
C MET A 553 0.54 -3.71 -21.54
N GLN A 554 1.60 -4.53 -21.52
CA GLN A 554 2.96 -4.07 -21.82
C GLN A 554 3.09 -3.64 -23.28
N VAL A 555 2.49 -4.38 -24.20
CA VAL A 555 2.40 -4.04 -25.63
C VAL A 555 1.72 -2.70 -25.81
N ASN A 556 0.59 -2.43 -25.13
CA ASN A 556 -0.07 -1.13 -25.19
C ASN A 556 0.83 0.00 -24.68
N ALA A 557 1.59 -0.23 -23.61
CA ALA A 557 2.54 0.73 -23.08
C ALA A 557 3.67 1.02 -24.09
N LEU A 558 4.29 -0.03 -24.65
CA LEU A 558 5.33 0.07 -25.67
C LEU A 558 4.83 0.82 -26.91
N ILE A 559 3.65 0.46 -27.43
CA ILE A 559 3.04 1.13 -28.59
C ILE A 559 2.80 2.60 -28.31
N SER A 560 2.32 2.94 -27.11
CA SER A 560 2.10 4.33 -26.70
C SER A 560 3.41 5.14 -26.79
N LEU A 561 4.51 4.59 -26.25
CA LEU A 561 5.82 5.23 -26.30
C LEU A 561 6.36 5.35 -27.74
N LEU A 562 6.28 4.27 -28.52
CA LEU A 562 6.76 4.26 -29.90
C LEU A 562 6.00 5.27 -30.77
N THR A 563 4.68 5.38 -30.56
CA THR A 563 3.81 6.32 -31.27
C THR A 563 4.12 7.76 -30.88
N GLU A 564 4.31 8.05 -29.59
CA GLU A 564 4.73 9.38 -29.12
C GLU A 564 6.07 9.80 -29.72
N GLN A 565 7.00 8.85 -29.88
CA GLN A 565 8.29 9.09 -30.53
C GLN A 565 8.22 9.12 -32.06
N GLY A 566 7.04 8.94 -32.64
CA GLY A 566 6.78 9.03 -34.07
C GLY A 566 7.41 7.90 -34.89
N LEU A 567 7.60 6.72 -34.29
CA LEU A 567 8.11 5.52 -34.95
C LEU A 567 6.97 4.80 -35.70
N THR A 568 7.26 4.30 -36.90
CA THR A 568 6.24 3.70 -37.80
C THR A 568 6.66 2.36 -38.38
N GLU A 569 7.89 1.91 -38.11
CA GLU A 569 8.39 0.59 -38.48
C GLU A 569 9.18 0.00 -37.32
N VAL A 570 8.92 -1.28 -37.01
CA VAL A 570 9.58 -1.98 -35.90
C VAL A 570 10.04 -3.36 -36.35
N ILE A 571 11.32 -3.64 -36.15
CA ILE A 571 11.91 -4.98 -36.27
C ILE A 571 11.85 -5.61 -34.88
N VAL A 572 11.03 -6.65 -34.70
CA VAL A 572 10.88 -7.34 -33.42
C VAL A 572 11.80 -8.55 -33.41
N LEU A 573 12.85 -8.50 -32.60
CA LEU A 573 13.66 -9.67 -32.26
C LEU A 573 12.97 -10.38 -31.11
N HIS A 574 12.70 -11.67 -31.24
CA HIS A 574 12.05 -12.41 -30.18
C HIS A 574 12.59 -13.83 -30.01
N ARG A 575 12.62 -14.28 -28.77
CA ARG A 575 12.87 -15.69 -28.44
C ARG A 575 11.75 -16.55 -29.03
N ASP A 576 12.07 -17.76 -29.48
CA ASP A 576 11.08 -18.73 -29.98
C ASP A 576 10.46 -19.60 -28.86
N ASP A 577 10.19 -18.99 -27.71
CA ASP A 577 9.41 -19.58 -26.62
C ASP A 577 8.01 -18.93 -26.53
N ILE A 578 7.17 -19.42 -25.61
CA ILE A 578 5.79 -18.91 -25.47
C ILE A 578 5.75 -17.41 -25.13
N TYR A 579 6.72 -16.91 -24.35
CA TYR A 579 6.78 -15.50 -23.96
C TYR A 579 7.12 -14.62 -25.17
N GLY A 580 8.30 -14.85 -25.77
CA GLY A 580 8.79 -14.00 -26.86
C GLY A 580 7.86 -14.02 -28.07
N ARG A 581 7.37 -15.20 -28.45
CA ARG A 581 6.48 -15.37 -29.60
C ARG A 581 5.12 -14.71 -29.40
N GLU A 582 4.48 -14.88 -28.24
CA GLU A 582 3.15 -14.30 -28.02
C GLU A 582 3.21 -12.79 -27.83
N LEU A 583 4.25 -12.25 -27.16
CA LEU A 583 4.46 -10.81 -27.08
C LEU A 583 4.68 -10.21 -28.46
N ALA A 584 5.54 -10.81 -29.29
CA ALA A 584 5.80 -10.36 -30.65
C ALA A 584 4.55 -10.40 -31.55
N GLN A 585 3.75 -11.47 -31.45
CA GLN A 585 2.49 -11.59 -32.19
C GLN A 585 1.44 -10.57 -31.72
N THR A 586 1.34 -10.35 -30.41
CA THR A 586 0.42 -9.37 -29.81
C THR A 586 0.82 -7.95 -30.22
N PHE A 587 2.13 -7.65 -30.24
CA PHE A 587 2.66 -6.40 -30.74
C PHE A 587 2.34 -6.19 -32.22
N ALA A 588 2.64 -7.16 -33.09
CA ALA A 588 2.36 -7.08 -34.52
C ALA A 588 0.87 -6.95 -34.85
N ALA A 589 -0.01 -7.54 -34.02
CA ALA A 589 -1.45 -7.42 -34.17
C ALA A 589 -1.99 -6.03 -33.74
N SER A 590 -1.27 -5.33 -32.85
CA SER A 590 -1.75 -4.10 -32.20
C SER A 590 -1.09 -2.82 -32.73
N PHE A 591 0.14 -2.92 -33.24
CA PHE A 591 0.88 -1.78 -33.78
C PHE A 591 0.41 -1.44 -35.19
N GLU A 592 -0.02 -0.20 -35.43
CA GLU A 592 -0.53 0.22 -36.75
C GLU A 592 0.57 0.42 -37.81
N GLY A 593 1.83 0.46 -37.39
CA GLY A 593 2.99 0.58 -38.27
C GLY A 593 3.45 -0.74 -38.89
N ARG A 594 4.52 -0.70 -39.68
CA ARG A 594 5.12 -1.90 -40.28
C ARG A 594 5.85 -2.71 -39.21
N THR A 595 5.59 -4.00 -39.12
CA THR A 595 6.30 -4.91 -38.21
C THR A 595 6.97 -6.05 -38.95
N ASN A 596 8.24 -6.33 -38.65
CA ASN A 596 8.93 -7.54 -39.09
C ASN A 596 9.32 -8.37 -37.87
N LEU A 597 8.95 -9.66 -37.85
CA LEU A 597 9.26 -10.56 -36.74
C LEU A 597 10.47 -11.42 -37.08
N LEU A 598 11.46 -11.45 -36.18
CA LEU A 598 12.65 -12.30 -36.27
C LEU A 598 12.77 -13.15 -35.02
N ALA A 599 12.52 -14.46 -35.18
CA ALA A 599 12.64 -15.44 -34.12
C ALA A 599 14.09 -15.95 -33.99
N TYR A 600 14.51 -16.29 -32.78
CA TYR A 600 15.74 -17.06 -32.54
C TYR A 600 15.54 -18.12 -31.45
N ASP A 601 16.31 -19.21 -31.52
CA ASP A 601 16.31 -20.24 -30.49
C ASP A 601 17.06 -19.75 -29.25
N PRO A 602 16.40 -19.57 -28.09
CA PRO A 602 17.06 -19.10 -26.88
C PRO A 602 18.07 -20.08 -26.30
N SER A 603 18.01 -21.37 -26.66
CA SER A 603 18.96 -22.40 -26.20
C SER A 603 20.25 -22.47 -27.04
N ALA A 604 20.23 -21.86 -28.23
CA ALA A 604 21.32 -21.90 -29.21
C ALA A 604 21.36 -20.62 -30.05
N VAL A 605 21.52 -19.46 -29.39
CA VAL A 605 21.45 -18.15 -30.04
C VAL A 605 22.57 -17.99 -31.07
N ASN A 606 22.22 -17.89 -32.36
CA ASN A 606 23.13 -17.52 -33.43
C ASN A 606 23.17 -15.99 -33.60
N THR A 607 23.99 -15.32 -32.78
CA THR A 607 24.05 -13.84 -32.74
C THR A 607 24.45 -13.22 -34.08
N ALA A 608 25.32 -13.88 -34.86
CA ALA A 608 25.72 -13.38 -36.18
C ALA A 608 24.57 -13.38 -37.20
N GLU A 609 23.77 -14.44 -37.20
CA GLU A 609 22.63 -14.59 -38.11
C GLU A 609 21.49 -13.62 -37.77
N ILE A 610 21.16 -13.47 -36.49
CA ILE A 610 20.08 -12.56 -36.06
C ILE A 610 20.44 -11.10 -36.35
N VAL A 611 21.70 -10.70 -36.11
CA VAL A 611 22.20 -9.35 -36.45
C VAL A 611 22.16 -9.12 -37.95
N ALA A 612 22.66 -10.07 -38.76
CA ALA A 612 22.65 -9.95 -40.22
C ALA A 612 21.21 -9.84 -40.78
N SER A 613 20.30 -10.66 -40.26
CA SER A 613 18.88 -10.66 -40.66
C SER A 613 18.19 -9.35 -40.28
N ALA A 614 18.44 -8.84 -39.07
CA ALA A 614 17.89 -7.56 -38.60
C ALA A 614 18.38 -6.39 -39.46
N SER A 615 19.68 -6.34 -39.79
CA SER A 615 20.24 -5.30 -40.67
C SER A 615 19.60 -5.30 -42.07
N GLN A 616 19.28 -6.48 -42.62
CA GLN A 616 18.67 -6.60 -43.96
C GLN A 616 17.22 -6.10 -44.02
N LEU A 617 16.52 -6.07 -42.88
CA LEU A 617 15.13 -5.59 -42.81
C LEU A 617 15.02 -4.06 -42.78
N ILE A 618 16.14 -3.35 -42.59
CA ILE A 618 16.19 -1.89 -42.62
C ILE A 618 15.94 -1.44 -44.07
N SER A 619 14.68 -1.15 -44.38
CA SER A 619 14.22 -0.80 -45.73
C SER A 619 13.64 0.62 -45.83
N GLY A 620 13.38 1.25 -44.68
CA GLY A 620 12.70 2.55 -44.54
C GLY A 620 13.61 3.69 -44.08
N ASP A 621 12.97 4.77 -43.65
CA ASP A 621 13.63 5.89 -42.99
C ASP A 621 14.11 5.46 -41.60
N ALA A 622 15.43 5.39 -41.39
CA ALA A 622 16.05 4.99 -40.13
C ALA A 622 15.57 5.83 -38.92
N SER A 623 15.15 7.08 -39.13
CA SER A 623 14.58 7.92 -38.06
C SER A 623 13.16 7.50 -37.63
N LYS A 624 12.51 6.64 -38.42
CA LYS A 624 11.17 6.10 -38.23
C LYS A 624 11.15 4.59 -37.96
N THR A 625 12.31 3.95 -38.01
CA THR A 625 12.50 2.51 -37.76
C THR A 625 13.12 2.29 -36.38
N ALA A 626 12.65 1.29 -35.66
CA ALA A 626 13.21 0.86 -34.38
C ALA A 626 13.36 -0.66 -34.31
N VAL A 627 14.14 -1.12 -33.34
CA VAL A 627 14.22 -2.53 -32.95
C VAL A 627 13.48 -2.71 -31.62
N LEU A 628 12.65 -3.75 -31.50
CA LEU A 628 12.07 -4.19 -30.22
C LEU A 628 12.61 -5.58 -29.89
N ALA A 629 13.28 -5.74 -28.75
CA ALA A 629 13.83 -7.01 -28.29
C ALA A 629 12.96 -7.62 -27.17
N ALA A 630 12.23 -8.67 -27.52
CA ALA A 630 11.53 -9.55 -26.58
C ALA A 630 12.46 -10.71 -26.18
N SER A 631 13.39 -10.40 -25.28
CA SER A 631 14.57 -11.21 -24.94
C SER A 631 14.89 -11.16 -23.45
N PHE A 632 15.83 -11.99 -23.00
CA PHE A 632 16.43 -11.90 -21.66
C PHE A 632 17.90 -11.45 -21.76
N GLU A 633 18.80 -12.02 -20.95
CA GLU A 633 20.21 -11.64 -20.86
C GLU A 633 20.98 -11.74 -22.18
N GLU A 634 20.59 -12.63 -23.09
CA GLU A 634 21.25 -12.81 -24.38
C GLU A 634 21.20 -11.57 -25.29
N ILE A 635 20.38 -10.57 -24.95
CA ILE A 635 20.43 -9.26 -25.62
C ILE A 635 21.81 -8.62 -25.53
N SER A 636 22.55 -8.90 -24.46
CA SER A 636 23.93 -8.42 -24.29
C SER A 636 24.86 -9.04 -25.34
N ASP A 637 24.72 -10.34 -25.61
CA ASP A 637 25.51 -11.04 -26.64
C ASP A 637 25.10 -10.62 -28.06
N ILE A 638 23.80 -10.41 -28.30
CA ILE A 638 23.28 -9.89 -29.56
C ILE A 638 23.85 -8.49 -29.83
N LEU A 639 23.80 -7.60 -28.84
CA LEU A 639 24.30 -6.23 -28.98
C LEU A 639 25.82 -6.19 -29.14
N GLN A 640 26.55 -7.04 -28.41
CA GLN A 640 27.99 -7.18 -28.56
C GLN A 640 28.38 -7.65 -29.98
N ALA A 641 27.58 -8.52 -30.59
CA ALA A 641 27.81 -9.02 -31.94
C ALA A 641 27.53 -7.99 -33.06
N VAL A 642 26.93 -6.83 -32.74
CA VAL A 642 26.69 -5.76 -33.72
C VAL A 642 28.02 -5.05 -34.04
N PRO A 643 28.50 -5.05 -35.30
CA PRO A 643 29.69 -4.30 -35.71
C PRO A 643 29.49 -2.79 -35.57
N ASP A 644 30.58 -2.05 -35.30
CA ASP A 644 30.54 -0.60 -35.02
C ASP A 644 29.99 0.24 -36.18
N GLU A 645 30.16 -0.21 -37.43
CA GLU A 645 29.62 0.45 -38.63
C GLU A 645 28.25 -0.10 -39.08
N ASN A 646 27.60 -0.95 -38.29
CA ASN A 646 26.33 -1.55 -38.66
C ASN A 646 25.17 -0.54 -38.52
N PRO A 647 24.28 -0.42 -39.53
CA PRO A 647 23.14 0.51 -39.49
C PRO A 647 22.16 0.26 -38.33
N LEU A 648 22.20 -0.90 -37.69
CA LEU A 648 21.43 -1.17 -36.47
C LEU A 648 21.80 -0.22 -35.31
N LEU A 649 23.02 0.32 -35.30
CA LEU A 649 23.48 1.28 -34.28
C LEU A 649 22.96 2.71 -34.53
N ASP A 650 22.33 2.96 -35.68
CA ASP A 650 21.66 4.24 -35.97
C ASP A 650 20.18 4.24 -35.52
N LEU A 651 19.63 3.06 -35.21
CA LEU A 651 18.23 2.90 -34.81
C LEU A 651 18.05 3.08 -33.31
N ARG A 652 16.80 3.39 -32.90
CA ARG A 652 16.41 3.23 -31.50
C ARG A 652 16.12 1.77 -31.21
N TRP A 653 16.62 1.28 -30.07
CA TRP A 653 16.28 -0.05 -29.57
C TRP A 653 15.40 0.03 -28.34
N PHE A 654 14.40 -0.84 -28.31
CA PHE A 654 13.47 -0.99 -27.21
C PHE A 654 13.56 -2.40 -26.65
N GLY A 655 13.38 -2.50 -25.36
CA GLY A 655 13.38 -3.76 -24.63
C GLY A 655 12.08 -3.97 -23.87
N THR A 656 11.85 -5.21 -23.47
CA THR A 656 10.76 -5.65 -22.59
C THR A 656 11.26 -5.77 -21.15
N ASP A 657 10.40 -6.23 -20.24
CA ASP A 657 10.72 -6.45 -18.82
C ASP A 657 11.87 -7.43 -18.64
N GLY A 658 12.01 -8.39 -19.56
CA GLY A 658 13.13 -9.33 -19.61
C GLY A 658 14.52 -8.69 -19.82
N THR A 659 14.57 -7.45 -20.32
CA THR A 659 15.83 -6.73 -20.60
C THR A 659 16.02 -5.47 -19.74
N ALA A 660 14.98 -5.07 -19.01
CA ALA A 660 14.99 -3.85 -18.24
C ALA A 660 15.97 -3.95 -17.07
N ARG A 661 16.81 -2.92 -16.92
CA ARG A 661 17.75 -2.79 -15.80
C ARG A 661 18.78 -3.92 -15.67
N LEU A 662 19.02 -4.69 -16.73
CA LEU A 662 20.08 -5.69 -16.76
C LEU A 662 21.45 -5.04 -16.54
N SER A 663 22.21 -5.61 -15.61
CA SER A 663 23.54 -5.08 -15.28
C SER A 663 24.58 -5.36 -16.37
N THR A 664 24.41 -6.45 -17.13
CA THR A 664 25.27 -6.81 -18.26
C THR A 664 25.28 -5.75 -19.37
N LEU A 665 24.17 -5.02 -19.54
CA LEU A 665 24.03 -3.93 -20.50
C LEU A 665 24.74 -2.62 -20.10
N ILE A 666 25.14 -2.47 -18.83
CA ILE A 666 25.81 -1.25 -18.34
C ILE A 666 27.22 -1.50 -17.78
N ASN A 667 27.54 -2.73 -17.38
CA ASN A 667 28.84 -3.08 -16.79
C ASN A 667 29.92 -3.44 -17.81
N ASN A 668 29.55 -3.78 -19.05
CA ASN A 668 30.50 -3.99 -20.14
C ASN A 668 30.59 -2.73 -20.99
N GLN A 669 31.79 -2.14 -21.09
CA GLN A 669 32.01 -0.85 -21.75
C GLN A 669 31.56 -0.83 -23.22
N ASP A 670 31.83 -1.88 -23.99
CA ASP A 670 31.46 -1.93 -25.42
C ASP A 670 29.92 -1.98 -25.57
N ILE A 671 29.30 -2.90 -24.84
CA ILE A 671 27.85 -3.11 -24.83
C ILE A 671 27.13 -1.84 -24.35
N ALA A 672 27.62 -1.21 -23.28
CA ALA A 672 27.04 -0.01 -22.71
C ALA A 672 27.18 1.20 -23.63
N THR A 673 28.31 1.32 -24.35
CA THR A 673 28.51 2.36 -25.37
C THR A 673 27.52 2.20 -26.52
N LYS A 674 27.37 0.98 -27.04
CA LYS A 674 26.37 0.67 -28.07
C LYS A 674 24.95 0.89 -27.55
N GLY A 675 24.67 0.50 -26.31
CA GLY A 675 23.38 0.67 -25.63
C GLY A 675 22.99 2.15 -25.47
N ALA A 676 23.95 3.00 -25.11
CA ALA A 676 23.74 4.45 -25.05
C ALA A 676 23.55 5.05 -26.46
N GLN A 677 24.34 4.62 -27.44
CA GLN A 677 24.25 5.07 -28.84
C GLN A 677 22.85 4.83 -29.43
N ILE A 678 22.32 3.61 -29.26
CA ILE A 678 20.97 3.24 -29.74
C ILE A 678 19.85 3.74 -28.81
N ARG A 679 20.18 4.45 -27.73
CA ARG A 679 19.24 4.90 -26.68
C ARG A 679 18.37 3.76 -26.19
N PHE A 680 18.99 2.62 -25.90
CA PHE A 680 18.30 1.38 -25.53
C PHE A 680 17.34 1.67 -24.37
N THR A 681 16.03 1.49 -24.62
CA THR A 681 14.96 1.84 -23.67
C THR A 681 14.08 0.64 -23.39
N ALA A 682 14.10 0.13 -22.17
CA ALA A 682 13.37 -1.07 -21.79
C ALA A 682 12.19 -0.76 -20.85
N SER A 683 11.04 -1.38 -21.12
CA SER A 683 9.87 -1.31 -20.24
C SER A 683 10.01 -2.29 -19.08
N SER A 684 9.70 -1.90 -17.85
CA SER A 684 9.57 -2.81 -16.70
C SER A 684 8.21 -2.63 -16.05
N PHE A 685 7.54 -3.73 -15.70
CA PHE A 685 6.32 -3.70 -14.90
C PHE A 685 6.57 -3.00 -13.57
N THR A 686 5.63 -2.19 -13.12
CA THR A 686 5.61 -1.63 -11.78
C THR A 686 4.20 -1.56 -11.21
N HIS A 687 4.11 -1.77 -9.90
CA HIS A 687 2.89 -1.72 -9.11
C HIS A 687 2.23 -0.33 -9.02
N HIS A 688 3.05 0.73 -9.00
CA HIS A 688 2.62 2.03 -8.49
C HIS A 688 2.78 3.19 -9.47
N GLY A 689 3.37 2.96 -10.65
CA GLY A 689 3.62 4.04 -11.59
C GLY A 689 4.58 5.07 -11.02
N ASP A 690 4.18 6.34 -10.96
CA ASP A 690 4.97 7.46 -10.43
C ASP A 690 4.94 7.58 -8.90
N ALA A 691 4.18 6.74 -8.20
CA ALA A 691 4.08 6.76 -6.75
C ALA A 691 5.25 6.06 -6.05
N PHE A 692 5.66 6.60 -4.90
CA PHE A 692 6.64 6.03 -4.00
C PHE A 692 5.95 5.29 -2.86
N ALA A 693 6.28 4.02 -2.62
CA ALA A 693 5.72 3.22 -1.53
C ALA A 693 6.80 2.83 -0.52
N ALA A 694 6.72 3.35 0.72
CA ALA A 694 7.70 3.10 1.78
C ALA A 694 7.83 1.61 2.16
N ILE A 695 6.80 0.81 1.86
CA ILE A 695 6.79 -0.63 2.10
C ILE A 695 7.82 -1.39 1.23
N HIS A 696 8.18 -0.90 0.04
CA HIS A 696 9.14 -1.55 -0.85
C HIS A 696 10.58 -1.52 -0.29
N PRO A 697 11.11 -0.35 0.13
CA PRO A 697 12.35 -0.30 0.91
C PRO A 697 12.29 -1.16 2.18
N SER A 698 11.13 -1.19 2.84
CA SER A 698 10.93 -1.95 4.08
C SER A 698 11.04 -3.45 3.88
N LEU A 699 10.45 -3.99 2.81
CA LEU A 699 10.65 -5.39 2.41
C LEU A 699 12.13 -5.68 2.19
N THR A 700 12.81 -4.84 1.40
CA THR A 700 14.23 -5.03 1.07
C THR A 700 15.11 -5.05 2.31
N ALA A 701 14.96 -4.06 3.20
CA ALA A 701 15.79 -3.91 4.41
C ALA A 701 15.57 -5.02 5.45
N ASN A 702 14.45 -5.74 5.38
CA ASN A 702 14.13 -6.83 6.30
C ASN A 702 14.46 -8.22 5.72
N ILE A 703 15.08 -8.29 4.54
CA ILE A 703 15.67 -9.51 4.01
C ILE A 703 17.15 -9.54 4.39
N PRO A 704 17.61 -10.55 5.16
CA PRO A 704 19.02 -10.67 5.53
C PRO A 704 19.95 -10.66 4.31
N GLU A 705 21.09 -9.96 4.43
CA GLU A 705 22.17 -9.87 3.42
C GLU A 705 21.79 -9.20 2.10
N ARG A 706 20.52 -8.81 1.91
CA ARG A 706 20.06 -8.17 0.69
C ARG A 706 20.39 -6.67 0.70
N LYS A 707 21.13 -6.24 -0.33
CA LYS A 707 21.47 -4.82 -0.55
C LYS A 707 20.77 -4.20 -1.75
N LYS A 708 20.42 -5.02 -2.75
CA LYS A 708 19.70 -4.57 -3.94
C LYS A 708 18.21 -4.44 -3.64
N PRO A 709 17.52 -3.37 -4.10
CA PRO A 709 16.06 -3.31 -4.09
C PRO A 709 15.42 -4.58 -4.67
N LEU A 710 14.24 -4.92 -4.19
CA LEU A 710 13.42 -5.97 -4.80
C LEU A 710 12.93 -5.57 -6.18
N THR A 711 12.77 -6.55 -7.06
CA THR A 711 12.01 -6.37 -8.29
C THR A 711 10.52 -6.36 -7.99
N ASP A 712 9.70 -5.82 -8.89
CA ASP A 712 8.25 -5.94 -8.79
C ASP A 712 7.79 -7.41 -8.76
N TYR A 713 8.51 -8.34 -9.39
CA TYR A 713 8.21 -9.77 -9.26
C TYR A 713 8.52 -10.32 -7.86
N GLY A 714 9.56 -9.80 -7.19
CA GLY A 714 9.81 -10.05 -5.77
C GLY A 714 8.67 -9.55 -4.89
N ILE A 715 8.12 -8.37 -5.17
CA ILE A 715 6.93 -7.84 -4.47
C ILE A 715 5.72 -8.77 -4.68
N ASN A 716 5.44 -9.18 -5.92
CA ASN A 716 4.40 -10.17 -6.23
C ASN A 716 4.63 -11.50 -5.49
N THR A 717 5.88 -11.90 -5.27
CA THR A 717 6.22 -13.13 -4.56
C THR A 717 5.78 -13.08 -3.10
N TYR A 718 6.01 -11.95 -2.45
CA TYR A 718 5.55 -11.72 -1.08
C TYR A 718 4.03 -11.80 -1.00
N ASP A 719 3.35 -11.09 -1.91
CA ASP A 719 1.89 -11.03 -1.99
C ASP A 719 1.27 -12.39 -2.26
N ALA A 720 1.84 -13.18 -3.19
CA ALA A 720 1.41 -14.53 -3.51
C ALA A 720 1.43 -15.44 -2.29
N TYR A 721 2.53 -15.42 -1.52
CA TYR A 721 2.61 -16.20 -0.29
C TYR A 721 1.60 -15.71 0.75
N TRP A 722 1.49 -14.40 0.94
CA TRP A 722 0.57 -13.81 1.91
C TRP A 722 -0.87 -14.23 1.64
N PHE A 723 -1.35 -14.14 0.40
CA PHE A 723 -2.73 -14.49 0.06
C PHE A 723 -3.03 -15.97 0.26
N LEU A 724 -2.08 -16.87 -0.01
CA LEU A 724 -2.22 -18.30 0.29
C LEU A 724 -2.22 -18.56 1.80
N ALA A 725 -1.33 -17.92 2.57
CA ALA A 725 -1.28 -18.06 4.02
C ALA A 725 -2.56 -17.52 4.69
N ALA A 726 -3.05 -16.36 4.26
CA ALA A 726 -4.32 -15.78 4.69
C ALA A 726 -5.50 -16.72 4.39
N THR A 727 -5.53 -17.30 3.18
CA THR A 727 -6.55 -18.28 2.77
C THR A 727 -6.53 -19.53 3.66
N LEU A 728 -5.34 -20.05 3.95
CA LEU A 728 -5.16 -21.22 4.83
C LEU A 728 -5.42 -20.90 6.31
N ALA A 729 -5.27 -19.64 6.73
CA ALA A 729 -5.69 -19.17 8.05
C ALA A 729 -7.22 -19.20 8.22
N GLU A 730 -7.98 -18.99 7.14
CA GLU A 730 -9.44 -19.14 7.16
C GLU A 730 -9.87 -20.61 7.03
N THR A 731 -9.22 -21.38 6.15
CA THR A 731 -9.70 -22.70 5.73
C THR A 731 -9.11 -23.87 6.51
N GLY A 732 -7.92 -23.71 7.08
CA GLY A 732 -7.21 -24.74 7.84
C GLY A 732 -6.17 -25.53 7.04
N PRO A 733 -5.33 -26.33 7.73
CA PRO A 733 -4.18 -27.00 7.15
C PRO A 733 -4.55 -28.18 6.24
N GLN A 734 -5.79 -28.68 6.28
CA GLN A 734 -6.28 -29.80 5.46
C GLN A 734 -7.24 -29.33 4.36
N ALA A 735 -7.26 -28.03 4.06
CA ALA A 735 -8.14 -27.48 3.05
C ALA A 735 -7.92 -28.14 1.68
N THR A 736 -9.02 -28.56 1.05
CA THR A 736 -9.01 -28.99 -0.35
C THR A 736 -8.74 -27.79 -1.24
N ALA A 737 -8.24 -28.01 -2.46
CA ALA A 737 -8.03 -26.91 -3.40
C ALA A 737 -9.31 -26.16 -3.77
N ASP A 738 -10.49 -26.81 -3.69
CA ASP A 738 -11.78 -26.14 -3.89
C ASP A 738 -12.03 -25.11 -2.78
N GLN A 739 -11.75 -25.47 -1.53
CA GLN A 739 -11.87 -24.57 -0.38
C GLN A 739 -10.86 -23.43 -0.45
N ILE A 740 -9.61 -23.73 -0.83
CA ILE A 740 -8.55 -22.74 -1.02
C ILE A 740 -8.97 -21.76 -2.13
N TRP A 741 -9.30 -22.27 -3.32
CA TRP A 741 -9.64 -21.44 -4.47
C TRP A 741 -10.89 -20.60 -4.24
N SER A 742 -11.97 -21.19 -3.71
CA SER A 742 -13.21 -20.45 -3.44
C SER A 742 -13.03 -19.37 -2.37
N THR A 743 -12.14 -19.58 -1.40
CA THR A 743 -11.82 -18.58 -0.38
C THR A 743 -10.95 -17.47 -0.95
N LEU A 744 -9.88 -17.83 -1.68
CA LEU A 744 -8.98 -16.89 -2.34
C LEU A 744 -9.74 -15.97 -3.32
N THR A 745 -10.63 -16.54 -4.14
CA THR A 745 -11.37 -15.81 -5.19
C THR A 745 -12.70 -15.22 -4.71
N ARG A 746 -13.05 -15.39 -3.42
CA ARG A 746 -14.22 -14.72 -2.82
C ARG A 746 -14.03 -13.20 -2.79
N SER A 747 -12.78 -12.75 -2.64
CA SER A 747 -12.48 -11.33 -2.69
C SER A 747 -12.23 -10.89 -4.14
N PRO A 748 -13.00 -9.93 -4.69
CA PRO A 748 -12.71 -9.32 -5.99
C PRO A 748 -11.55 -8.32 -5.90
N TYR A 749 -11.01 -8.07 -4.70
CA TYR A 749 -10.08 -6.99 -4.41
C TYR A 749 -8.99 -7.45 -3.45
N PHE A 750 -7.75 -7.12 -3.76
CA PHE A 750 -6.58 -7.51 -2.98
C PHE A 750 -5.80 -6.26 -2.58
N ILE A 751 -5.18 -6.29 -1.40
CA ILE A 751 -4.28 -5.24 -0.92
C ILE A 751 -2.89 -5.88 -0.81
N GLY A 752 -2.17 -5.87 -1.93
CA GLY A 752 -0.78 -6.30 -1.96
C GLY A 752 0.15 -5.27 -1.32
N THR A 753 1.38 -5.67 -1.03
CA THR A 753 2.46 -4.74 -0.69
C THR A 753 2.71 -3.75 -1.83
N GLY A 754 2.53 -4.20 -3.07
CA GLY A 754 2.48 -3.35 -4.25
C GLY A 754 1.14 -2.62 -4.46
N GLY A 755 0.36 -2.40 -3.40
CA GLY A 755 -0.87 -1.63 -3.44
C GLY A 755 -2.10 -2.41 -3.87
N PRO A 756 -3.25 -1.72 -3.91
CA PRO A 756 -4.51 -2.35 -4.20
C PRO A 756 -4.63 -2.76 -5.68
N PHE A 757 -5.19 -3.94 -5.93
CA PHE A 757 -5.48 -4.40 -7.28
C PHE A 757 -6.74 -5.27 -7.33
N THR A 758 -7.26 -5.48 -8.54
CA THR A 758 -8.33 -6.43 -8.81
C THR A 758 -7.83 -7.46 -9.81
N VAL A 759 -8.55 -8.58 -9.89
CA VAL A 759 -8.31 -9.61 -10.90
C VAL A 759 -9.51 -9.72 -11.84
N ASP A 760 -9.27 -10.14 -13.07
CA ASP A 760 -10.32 -10.38 -14.06
C ASP A 760 -10.97 -11.76 -13.88
N GLU A 761 -11.81 -12.16 -14.84
CA GLU A 761 -12.48 -13.47 -14.82
C GLU A 761 -11.55 -14.68 -15.02
N ASN A 762 -10.30 -14.45 -15.43
CA ASN A 762 -9.24 -15.45 -15.55
C ASN A 762 -8.29 -15.40 -14.34
N SER A 763 -8.59 -14.59 -13.33
CA SER A 763 -7.72 -14.35 -12.17
C SER A 763 -6.39 -13.68 -12.52
N ASP A 764 -6.36 -12.91 -13.60
CA ASP A 764 -5.23 -12.07 -13.97
C ASP A 764 -5.35 -10.69 -13.34
N ARG A 765 -4.24 -10.15 -12.84
CA ARG A 765 -4.17 -8.77 -12.36
C ARG A 765 -4.55 -7.79 -13.48
N THR A 766 -5.47 -6.87 -13.17
CA THR A 766 -6.04 -5.91 -14.15
C THR A 766 -5.35 -4.54 -14.15
N ILE A 767 -4.51 -4.27 -13.15
CA ILE A 767 -3.92 -2.96 -12.87
C ILE A 767 -2.43 -3.12 -12.73
N GLY A 768 -1.68 -2.24 -13.39
CA GLY A 768 -0.22 -2.30 -13.40
C GLY A 768 0.31 -1.30 -14.40
N SER A 769 1.34 -0.58 -13.99
CA SER A 769 1.98 0.45 -14.78
C SER A 769 3.30 -0.08 -15.36
N PHE A 770 3.91 0.68 -16.26
CA PHE A 770 5.22 0.37 -16.81
C PHE A 770 6.14 1.57 -16.70
N HIS A 771 7.35 1.33 -16.20
CA HIS A 771 8.45 2.28 -16.28
C HIS A 771 9.26 2.02 -17.54
N PHE A 772 9.77 3.07 -18.17
CA PHE A 772 10.72 2.98 -19.26
C PHE A 772 12.06 3.50 -18.81
N HIS A 773 13.07 2.63 -18.84
CA HIS A 773 14.43 2.96 -18.45
C HIS A 773 15.32 2.98 -19.68
N SER A 774 16.06 4.08 -19.86
CA SER A 774 17.03 4.24 -20.94
C SER A 774 18.45 4.16 -20.41
N ILE A 775 19.36 3.57 -21.18
CA ILE A 775 20.80 3.60 -20.88
C ILE A 775 21.33 5.01 -21.19
N VAL A 776 22.00 5.63 -20.20
CA VAL A 776 22.62 6.95 -20.33
C VAL A 776 24.04 6.96 -19.77
N GLU A 777 24.88 7.82 -20.33
CA GLU A 777 26.21 8.10 -19.78
C GLU A 777 26.08 8.95 -18.50
N LYS A 778 26.82 8.59 -17.45
CA LYS A 778 26.93 9.36 -16.20
C LYS A 778 28.27 9.12 -15.53
N ASP A 779 28.92 10.20 -15.07
CA ASP A 779 30.16 10.17 -14.28
C ASP A 779 31.29 9.33 -14.91
N GLY A 780 31.36 9.28 -16.24
CA GLY A 780 32.35 8.48 -16.99
C GLY A 780 32.04 6.99 -17.09
N GLY A 781 30.84 6.57 -16.68
CA GLY A 781 30.28 5.22 -16.89
C GLY A 781 28.86 5.28 -17.45
N TYR A 782 28.10 4.19 -17.31
CA TYR A 782 26.74 4.07 -17.79
C TYR A 782 25.78 3.61 -16.70
N GLN A 783 24.54 4.06 -16.78
CA GLN A 783 23.47 3.66 -15.86
C GLN A 783 22.13 3.60 -16.56
N TRP A 784 21.17 2.92 -15.94
CA TRP A 784 19.76 3.00 -16.29
C TRP A 784 19.15 4.25 -15.68
N LYS A 785 18.51 5.08 -16.50
CA LYS A 785 17.73 6.25 -16.09
C LYS A 785 16.26 6.04 -16.44
N LEU A 786 15.36 6.25 -15.50
CA LEU A 786 13.92 6.30 -15.77
C LEU A 786 13.61 7.52 -16.67
N THR A 787 12.97 7.31 -17.81
CA THR A 787 12.72 8.36 -18.83
C THR A 787 11.25 8.55 -19.17
N ALA A 788 10.39 7.56 -18.91
CA ALA A 788 8.95 7.67 -19.05
C ALA A 788 8.22 6.66 -18.17
N TRP A 789 6.92 6.85 -17.99
CA TRP A 789 6.03 5.85 -17.41
C TRP A 789 4.67 5.83 -18.10
N TYR A 790 4.16 4.61 -18.27
CA TYR A 790 2.80 4.35 -18.69
C TYR A 790 1.99 3.97 -17.46
N GLN A 791 1.03 4.82 -17.10
CA GLN A 791 0.18 4.66 -15.94
C GLN A 791 -1.09 3.88 -16.34
N ASN A 792 -1.30 2.74 -15.70
CA ASN A 792 -2.58 2.05 -15.72
C ASN A 792 -2.97 1.65 -14.30
N THR A 793 -3.28 2.68 -13.53
CA THR A 793 -3.76 2.65 -12.14
C THR A 793 -5.28 2.89 -12.10
N TYR A 794 -5.89 2.79 -10.92
CA TYR A 794 -7.29 3.24 -10.73
C TYR A 794 -7.49 4.73 -11.04
N GLN A 795 -6.43 5.54 -10.94
CA GLN A 795 -6.51 7.00 -11.10
C GLN A 795 -6.21 7.45 -12.54
N LYS A 796 -5.27 6.77 -13.20
CA LYS A 796 -4.80 7.07 -14.54
C LYS A 796 -4.79 5.78 -15.34
N GLN A 797 -5.72 5.63 -16.28
CA GLN A 797 -5.80 4.46 -17.15
C GLN A 797 -5.25 4.80 -18.54
N GLY A 798 -4.15 4.17 -18.91
CA GLY A 798 -3.52 4.30 -20.23
C GLY A 798 -2.88 5.66 -20.49
N VAL A 799 -2.31 6.29 -19.47
CA VAL A 799 -1.67 7.61 -19.58
C VAL A 799 -0.16 7.45 -19.66
N LEU A 800 0.43 7.86 -20.79
CA LEU A 800 1.88 7.95 -20.94
C LEU A 800 2.35 9.36 -20.52
N GLU A 801 3.40 9.39 -19.73
CA GLU A 801 4.06 10.63 -19.29
C GLU A 801 5.58 10.45 -19.44
N THR A 802 6.24 11.46 -19.98
CA THR A 802 7.69 11.49 -20.23
C THR A 802 8.37 12.56 -19.38
N TYR A 803 9.63 12.34 -19.01
CA TYR A 803 10.44 13.29 -18.26
C TYR A 803 10.99 14.47 -19.07
#